data_AF-A0A922KXV7-F1
#
_entry.id   AF-A0A922KXV7-F1
#
_cell.length_a   1.000
_cell.length_b   1.000
_cell.length_c   1.000
_cell.angle_alpha   90.00
_cell.angle_beta   90.00
_cell.angle_gamma   90.00
#
_symmetry.space_group_name_H-M   'P 1'
#
loop_
_entity.id
_entity.type
_entity.pdbx_description
1 polymer ?
#
loop_
_entity_poly.entity_id
_entity_poly.type
_entity_poly.pdbx_seq_one_letter_code
_entity_poly.pdbx_strand_id
1 'polypeptide(L)'
;MTDMGEYICMAKGDQTQTTLNVSKDPLVFLLKLKDFNVNEGETATLSVEVIDEHMNIVWMKDDEIIEPDGNRMMMSNIGKHKKLIIKNVNIQDRGYYTVVCNDQRSTGKLSVLTPPKVLTDTRRFTAVRGENFSLDISYEGYPSPKAEWYHSGKIIKTSKKASVEIMMSRTILTIKNFDDDDIGLYKLSLENTIGQYITHFELFIIDKPDPPSKPEPMNITNNSLILVWQAPKKDNGSPNRKAKNWKEYNEFINEQHVKIRNLKHNICYVFRVYAINKAGKSSPSTESEPVTMKEQYLPMAPTFIQPLPSTISTQPFTTTTMECKSIGNPTPEIQWYRNDEPIDENDDNNVIIKYDQHSSTLIIKECSFEWAGHYKCVARNVEGDAITKTKLSVEEKPYARFNNDAIVAKVKQGNEHLIECEIYGYPEPEINWYKGLIKLRRTSNIFVDDQEKGMTKLVVKNFSFEDAGIYTLHLINAAGERKYDFELRMLKRPGPPEQPIRCVPGGENSIELSWNPPKDDGGSPILFYLIEKYETKMGKEWIEVTRVNGNEFSHTIRHLIAGSRYRFRVSSINEFGTSDPAMTESVVCRKILERPSPPTGPIKTSDHTESSFNLHWNPPEYDGNSPLIEYLIETREVDETETTITNTWKKSTTVNGETLTAMIENLEKEKTYQLRITCRNEIDWSDSYYPETTVMVKCRYGPPTAPVGPLEVNEMTNASLRVAWKPPISNGGLELINYIIERKLTFENTWIREAIVNPDQLTYTIPNLSSKYEYNIRVLAENALGQSDPLESDYPVQLCKDATPPGIPTAPLEMRSVSPSAIMIEWGKPEHDGGSPITGYVIAAKDARRTMWIQVGKVDATVHRLQIKDFQENRSYKIRVMAENEIGLSDPLESEEPITVIRPPGFEEQEAEREHLERDDTLSLSFTTSETTSWMREANVEARVESYTVHSLLKRKEYFFSLWVNADKLFK
;
A
#
# COMPACT_ATOMS: atom_id res chain seq x y z
N MET A 1 -8.70 17.19 -55.61
CA MET A 1 -7.88 16.52 -56.65
C MET A 1 -7.70 17.38 -57.90
N THR A 2 -8.61 18.30 -58.23
CA THR A 2 -8.47 19.22 -59.38
C THR A 2 -7.28 20.18 -59.28
N ASP A 3 -6.82 20.47 -58.07
CA ASP A 3 -5.83 21.53 -57.79
C ASP A 3 -4.43 20.94 -57.47
N MET A 4 -4.19 19.68 -57.86
CA MET A 4 -2.88 19.04 -57.73
C MET A 4 -2.05 19.32 -59.00
N GLY A 5 -0.85 19.89 -58.85
CA GLY A 5 0.02 20.22 -59.98
C GLY A 5 1.16 21.17 -59.64
N GLU A 6 2.01 21.50 -60.62
CA GLU A 6 3.01 22.57 -60.47
C GLU A 6 2.39 23.95 -60.67
N TYR A 7 2.62 24.82 -59.70
CA TYR A 7 2.22 26.22 -59.72
C TYR A 7 3.47 27.09 -59.91
N ILE A 8 3.42 27.92 -60.96
CA ILE A 8 4.52 28.78 -61.38
C ILE A 8 4.11 30.23 -61.13
N CYS A 9 4.92 30.96 -60.37
CA CYS A 9 4.77 32.40 -60.17
C CYS A 9 5.87 33.15 -60.93
N MET A 10 5.48 34.16 -61.69
CA MET A 10 6.40 35.00 -62.46
C MET A 10 6.22 36.47 -62.11
N ALA A 11 7.32 37.16 -61.81
CA ALA A 11 7.31 38.59 -61.52
C ALA A 11 8.53 39.28 -62.14
N LYS A 12 8.29 40.20 -63.09
CA LYS A 12 9.30 41.07 -63.72
C LYS A 12 10.55 40.37 -64.32
N GLY A 13 10.44 39.10 -64.70
CA GLY A 13 11.49 38.35 -65.38
C GLY A 13 12.02 37.16 -64.59
N ASP A 14 11.82 37.14 -63.27
CA ASP A 14 12.13 35.98 -62.43
C ASP A 14 10.93 35.04 -62.33
N GLN A 15 11.22 33.73 -62.35
CA GLN A 15 10.26 32.64 -62.23
C GLN A 15 10.64 31.75 -61.04
N THR A 16 9.64 31.39 -60.23
CA THR A 16 9.75 30.31 -59.24
C THR A 16 8.62 29.32 -59.42
N GLN A 17 8.87 28.04 -59.15
CA GLN A 17 7.88 26.97 -59.24
C GLN A 17 7.80 26.17 -57.94
N THR A 18 6.62 25.68 -57.62
CA THR A 18 6.38 24.75 -56.50
C THR A 18 5.32 23.74 -56.89
N THR A 19 5.44 22.50 -56.42
CA THR A 19 4.46 21.44 -56.68
C THR A 19 3.46 21.38 -55.53
N LEU A 20 2.17 21.55 -55.82
CA LEU A 20 1.09 21.37 -54.84
C LEU A 20 0.59 19.93 -54.86
N ASN A 21 1.04 19.14 -53.89
CA ASN A 21 0.53 17.79 -53.65
C ASN A 21 -0.71 17.85 -52.74
N VAL A 22 -1.85 17.40 -53.25
CA VAL A 22 -3.10 17.27 -52.48
C VAL A 22 -3.29 15.82 -52.06
N SER A 23 -2.66 15.40 -50.96
CA SER A 23 -3.02 14.13 -50.31
C SER A 23 -4.43 14.23 -49.72
N LYS A 24 -5.21 13.16 -49.89
CA LYS A 24 -6.41 12.93 -49.11
C LYS A 24 -6.06 11.87 -48.09
N ASP A 25 -5.95 12.24 -46.82
CA ASP A 25 -5.62 11.28 -45.77
C ASP A 25 -6.63 10.11 -45.81
N PRO A 26 -6.16 8.85 -45.73
CA PRO A 26 -7.04 7.70 -45.78
C PRO A 26 -8.03 7.77 -44.61
N LEU A 27 -9.30 7.52 -44.86
CA LEU A 27 -10.34 7.65 -43.85
C LEU A 27 -10.24 6.48 -42.85
N VAL A 28 -9.61 6.67 -41.70
CA VAL A 28 -9.35 5.56 -40.75
C VAL A 28 -10.62 5.09 -40.05
N PHE A 29 -11.48 6.03 -39.63
CA PHE A 29 -12.74 5.75 -38.96
C PHE A 29 -13.93 5.91 -39.92
N LEU A 30 -14.63 4.80 -40.20
CA LEU A 30 -15.93 4.77 -40.89
C LEU A 30 -17.04 5.32 -39.99
N LEU A 31 -17.01 4.96 -38.70
CA LEU A 31 -17.89 5.50 -37.68
C LEU A 31 -17.05 6.10 -36.55
N LYS A 32 -17.13 7.42 -36.39
CA LYS A 32 -16.47 8.17 -35.31
C LYS A 32 -17.32 8.15 -34.03
N LEU A 33 -16.64 8.36 -32.90
CA LEU A 33 -17.29 8.61 -31.62
C LEU A 33 -18.21 9.84 -31.71
N LYS A 34 -19.26 9.80 -30.90
CA LYS A 34 -20.18 10.91 -30.65
C LYS A 34 -20.16 11.21 -29.16
N ASP A 35 -20.85 12.25 -28.73
CA ASP A 35 -21.08 12.45 -27.30
C ASP A 35 -22.09 11.42 -26.80
N PHE A 36 -21.81 10.84 -25.62
CA PHE A 36 -22.61 9.81 -24.98
C PHE A 36 -23.08 10.30 -23.61
N ASN A 37 -24.33 10.02 -23.28
CA ASN A 37 -24.92 10.28 -21.98
C ASN A 37 -25.39 8.95 -21.39
N VAL A 38 -25.00 8.65 -20.15
CA VAL A 38 -25.28 7.36 -19.48
C VAL A 38 -25.63 7.64 -18.01
N ASN A 39 -26.64 6.97 -17.45
CA ASN A 39 -26.98 7.20 -16.04
C ASN A 39 -25.92 6.58 -15.11
N GLU A 40 -25.69 7.21 -13.96
CA GLU A 40 -24.84 6.63 -12.92
C GLU A 40 -25.36 5.24 -12.51
N GLY A 41 -24.46 4.26 -12.45
CA GLY A 41 -24.77 2.84 -12.23
C GLY A 41 -25.02 2.01 -13.49
N GLU A 42 -25.30 2.62 -14.65
CA GLU A 42 -25.49 1.90 -15.92
C GLU A 42 -24.16 1.51 -16.57
N THR A 43 -24.21 0.91 -17.77
CA THR A 43 -23.03 0.51 -18.55
C THR A 43 -22.90 1.38 -19.79
N ALA A 44 -21.80 2.14 -19.90
CA ALA A 44 -21.46 2.85 -21.13
C ALA A 44 -20.82 1.88 -22.14
N THR A 45 -21.19 1.99 -23.42
CA THR A 45 -20.50 1.30 -24.52
C THR A 45 -20.15 2.32 -25.59
N LEU A 46 -18.90 2.75 -25.59
CA LEU A 46 -18.33 3.56 -26.66
C LEU A 46 -17.94 2.63 -27.81
N SER A 47 -18.19 3.04 -29.05
CA SER A 47 -17.86 2.22 -30.22
C SER A 47 -17.47 3.07 -31.41
N VAL A 48 -16.47 2.60 -32.14
CA VAL A 48 -16.07 3.10 -33.46
C VAL A 48 -16.03 1.98 -34.47
N GLU A 49 -16.11 2.34 -35.74
CA GLU A 49 -15.89 1.43 -36.84
C GLU A 49 -14.65 1.91 -37.62
N VAL A 50 -13.67 1.04 -37.78
CA VAL A 50 -12.44 1.29 -38.53
C VAL A 50 -12.54 0.70 -39.94
N ILE A 51 -11.82 1.30 -40.89
CA ILE A 51 -11.89 0.91 -42.31
C ILE A 51 -11.39 -0.53 -42.56
N ASP A 52 -10.42 -0.98 -41.79
CA ASP A 52 -9.84 -2.33 -41.81
C ASP A 52 -9.80 -2.91 -40.39
N GLU A 53 -10.05 -4.21 -40.24
CA GLU A 53 -10.13 -4.87 -38.94
C GLU A 53 -8.78 -5.06 -38.25
N HIS A 54 -7.68 -5.06 -39.02
CA HIS A 54 -6.30 -5.15 -38.50
C HIS A 54 -5.77 -3.80 -37.97
N MET A 55 -6.58 -2.73 -38.04
CA MET A 55 -6.21 -1.43 -37.49
C MET A 55 -6.14 -1.48 -35.96
N ASN A 56 -4.93 -1.33 -35.44
CA ASN A 56 -4.68 -1.16 -34.01
C ASN A 56 -5.17 0.21 -33.55
N ILE A 57 -5.86 0.23 -32.42
CA ILE A 57 -6.41 1.44 -31.83
C ILE A 57 -5.95 1.59 -30.38
N VAL A 58 -5.77 2.84 -29.94
CA VAL A 58 -5.50 3.19 -28.55
C VAL A 58 -6.69 4.00 -28.03
N TRP A 59 -7.29 3.58 -26.93
CA TRP A 59 -8.28 4.38 -26.20
C TRP A 59 -7.58 5.24 -25.16
N MET A 60 -8.01 6.49 -25.06
CA MET A 60 -7.53 7.46 -24.09
C MET A 60 -8.72 8.16 -23.42
N LYS A 61 -8.60 8.48 -22.14
CA LYS A 61 -9.52 9.33 -21.38
C LYS A 61 -8.78 10.59 -20.98
N ASP A 62 -9.28 11.74 -21.39
CA ASP A 62 -8.70 13.05 -21.06
C ASP A 62 -7.18 13.15 -21.37
N ASP A 63 -6.79 12.57 -22.52
CA ASP A 63 -5.43 12.39 -23.06
C ASP A 63 -4.49 11.40 -22.32
N GLU A 64 -4.96 10.68 -21.29
CA GLU A 64 -4.25 9.53 -20.69
C GLU A 64 -4.70 8.19 -21.32
N ILE A 65 -3.78 7.25 -21.53
CA ILE A 65 -4.08 5.93 -22.11
C ILE A 65 -4.91 5.10 -21.12
N ILE A 66 -5.97 4.45 -21.60
CA ILE A 66 -6.84 3.58 -20.79
C ILE A 66 -6.27 2.16 -20.75
N GLU A 67 -5.88 1.69 -19.57
CA GLU A 67 -5.59 0.29 -19.30
C GLU A 67 -6.86 -0.42 -18.77
N PRO A 68 -7.45 -1.38 -19.53
CA PRO A 68 -8.68 -2.04 -19.11
C PRO A 68 -8.43 -3.08 -18.01
N ASP A 69 -9.14 -2.96 -16.89
CA ASP A 69 -9.04 -3.86 -15.73
C ASP A 69 -9.69 -5.25 -15.94
N GLY A 70 -10.37 -5.46 -17.07
CA GLY A 70 -11.04 -6.71 -17.44
C GLY A 70 -12.37 -6.98 -16.72
N ASN A 71 -12.75 -6.17 -15.74
CA ASN A 71 -13.94 -6.37 -14.91
C ASN A 71 -14.95 -5.22 -15.06
N ARG A 72 -14.53 -4.00 -14.72
CA ARG A 72 -15.30 -2.74 -14.84
C ARG A 72 -15.10 -2.14 -16.23
N MET A 73 -13.86 -2.06 -16.71
CA MET A 73 -13.50 -1.52 -18.02
C MET A 73 -13.02 -2.65 -18.93
N MET A 74 -13.75 -2.89 -20.01
CA MET A 74 -13.50 -3.98 -20.96
C MET A 74 -13.39 -3.43 -22.38
N MET A 75 -12.35 -3.84 -23.11
CA MET A 75 -12.21 -3.52 -24.53
C MET A 75 -12.58 -4.73 -25.40
N SER A 76 -13.23 -4.48 -26.53
CA SER A 76 -13.53 -5.49 -27.54
C SER A 76 -13.06 -4.97 -28.89
N ASN A 77 -11.98 -5.57 -29.42
CA ASN A 77 -11.34 -5.16 -30.66
C ASN A 77 -11.69 -6.08 -31.85
N ILE A 78 -12.84 -6.76 -31.79
CA ILE A 78 -13.24 -7.83 -32.72
C ILE A 78 -13.75 -7.25 -34.05
N GLY A 79 -13.13 -7.64 -35.17
CA GLY A 79 -13.49 -7.18 -36.50
C GLY A 79 -13.36 -5.65 -36.67
N LYS A 80 -14.19 -5.05 -37.52
CA LYS A 80 -14.16 -3.60 -37.79
C LYS A 80 -14.77 -2.74 -36.69
N HIS A 81 -15.60 -3.30 -35.80
CA HIS A 81 -16.23 -2.55 -34.71
C HIS A 81 -15.44 -2.66 -33.41
N LYS A 82 -14.68 -1.63 -33.07
CA LYS A 82 -13.92 -1.57 -31.82
C LYS A 82 -14.75 -0.91 -30.72
N LYS A 83 -14.80 -1.49 -29.53
CA LYS A 83 -15.63 -1.03 -28.41
C LYS A 83 -14.84 -0.89 -27.11
N LEU A 84 -15.21 0.11 -26.32
CA LEU A 84 -14.86 0.25 -24.91
C LEU A 84 -16.14 0.22 -24.07
N ILE A 85 -16.22 -0.73 -23.14
CA ILE A 85 -17.37 -0.96 -22.26
C ILE A 85 -16.95 -0.59 -20.84
N ILE A 86 -17.73 0.28 -20.19
CA ILE A 86 -17.52 0.72 -18.80
C ILE A 86 -18.77 0.34 -18.02
N LYS A 87 -18.67 -0.65 -17.14
CA LYS A 87 -19.78 -1.10 -16.28
C LYS A 87 -19.87 -0.25 -15.02
N ASN A 88 -21.09 -0.10 -14.50
CA ASN A 88 -21.36 0.61 -13.24
C ASN A 88 -20.76 2.03 -13.24
N VAL A 89 -21.04 2.78 -14.30
CA VAL A 89 -20.48 4.11 -14.60
C VAL A 89 -20.69 5.05 -13.41
N ASN A 90 -19.64 5.73 -12.97
CA ASN A 90 -19.67 6.68 -11.86
C ASN A 90 -19.16 8.06 -12.28
N ILE A 91 -19.36 9.08 -11.44
CA ILE A 91 -19.05 10.47 -11.78
C ILE A 91 -17.58 10.76 -12.18
N GLN A 92 -16.61 9.89 -11.87
CA GLN A 92 -15.20 10.02 -12.29
C GLN A 92 -14.95 9.54 -13.72
N ASP A 93 -15.81 8.67 -14.25
CA ASP A 93 -15.71 8.19 -15.64
C ASP A 93 -16.08 9.29 -16.65
N ARG A 94 -16.62 10.44 -16.21
CA ARG A 94 -16.84 11.61 -17.06
C ARG A 94 -15.52 12.06 -17.70
N GLY A 95 -15.55 12.42 -18.97
CA GLY A 95 -14.34 12.87 -19.68
C GLY A 95 -14.49 12.82 -21.20
N TYR A 96 -13.44 13.22 -21.89
CA TYR A 96 -13.28 13.06 -23.33
C TYR A 96 -12.60 11.73 -23.62
N TYR A 97 -13.35 10.80 -24.21
CA TYR A 97 -12.81 9.54 -24.67
C TYR A 97 -12.35 9.72 -26.11
N THR A 98 -11.05 9.55 -26.33
CA THR A 98 -10.43 9.64 -27.64
C THR A 98 -9.94 8.27 -28.04
N VAL A 99 -10.30 7.83 -29.24
CA VAL A 99 -9.65 6.70 -29.89
C VAL A 99 -8.69 7.22 -30.95
N VAL A 100 -7.47 6.71 -30.94
CA VAL A 100 -6.38 7.06 -31.86
C VAL A 100 -6.02 5.86 -32.71
N CYS A 101 -5.83 6.08 -34.01
CA CYS A 101 -5.38 5.08 -34.96
C CYS A 101 -4.65 5.77 -36.12
N ASN A 102 -3.38 5.42 -36.34
CA ASN A 102 -2.51 5.99 -37.38
C ASN A 102 -2.62 7.52 -37.47
N ASP A 103 -2.28 8.19 -36.36
CA ASP A 103 -2.34 9.65 -36.12
C ASP A 103 -3.73 10.33 -36.25
N GLN A 104 -4.75 9.63 -36.75
CA GLN A 104 -6.12 10.13 -36.73
C GLN A 104 -6.75 9.91 -35.35
N ARG A 105 -7.43 10.95 -34.87
CA ARG A 105 -8.19 10.95 -33.62
C ARG A 105 -9.69 11.00 -33.89
N SER A 106 -10.44 10.28 -33.06
CA SER A 106 -11.89 10.35 -32.98
C SER A 106 -12.27 10.48 -31.50
N THR A 107 -12.90 11.60 -31.13
CA THR A 107 -13.19 11.94 -29.73
C THR A 107 -14.69 12.08 -29.51
N GLY A 108 -15.18 11.55 -28.38
CA GLY A 108 -16.55 11.72 -27.92
C GLY A 108 -16.57 11.95 -26.41
N LYS A 109 -17.41 12.88 -25.93
CA LYS A 109 -17.54 13.16 -24.51
C LYS A 109 -18.49 12.16 -23.86
N LEU A 110 -18.02 11.44 -22.84
CA LEU A 110 -18.91 10.70 -21.94
C LEU A 110 -19.36 11.65 -20.83
N SER A 111 -20.68 11.86 -20.73
CA SER A 111 -21.30 12.58 -19.63
C SER A 111 -22.12 11.62 -18.77
N VAL A 112 -21.86 11.62 -17.46
CA VAL A 112 -22.59 10.79 -16.50
C VAL A 112 -23.79 11.58 -16.00
N LEU A 113 -24.97 11.00 -16.19
CA LEU A 113 -26.26 11.59 -15.83
C LEU A 113 -26.63 11.19 -14.40
N THR A 114 -26.98 12.17 -13.57
CA THR A 114 -27.33 11.98 -12.16
C THR A 114 -28.56 12.79 -11.77
N PRO A 115 -29.48 12.25 -10.95
CA PRO A 115 -30.62 12.99 -10.45
C PRO A 115 -30.18 14.14 -9.54
N PRO A 116 -30.99 15.20 -9.36
CA PRO A 116 -30.63 16.31 -8.50
C PRO A 116 -30.55 15.91 -7.01
N LYS A 117 -29.63 16.51 -6.25
CA LYS A 117 -29.52 16.33 -4.80
C LYS A 117 -28.97 17.58 -4.12
N VAL A 118 -29.52 17.93 -2.95
CA VAL A 118 -29.02 19.02 -2.10
C VAL A 118 -27.95 18.52 -1.15
N LEU A 119 -26.86 19.29 -1.00
CA LEU A 119 -25.70 18.97 -0.15
C LEU A 119 -25.77 19.59 1.26
N THR A 120 -26.87 20.26 1.60
CA THR A 120 -27.08 20.96 2.88
C THR A 120 -27.93 20.13 3.85
N ASP A 121 -27.38 19.79 5.02
CA ASP A 121 -28.09 19.05 6.08
C ASP A 121 -29.04 19.92 6.90
N THR A 122 -28.71 21.21 7.09
CA THR A 122 -29.52 22.13 7.89
C THR A 122 -30.79 22.56 7.15
N ARG A 123 -31.96 22.38 7.79
CA ARG A 123 -33.28 22.75 7.24
C ARG A 123 -33.98 23.92 7.94
N ARG A 124 -33.40 24.46 9.02
CA ARG A 124 -33.96 25.56 9.81
C ARG A 124 -33.01 26.73 9.88
N PHE A 125 -33.49 27.94 9.60
CA PHE A 125 -32.68 29.16 9.58
C PHE A 125 -33.41 30.33 10.25
N THR A 126 -32.65 31.23 10.87
CA THR A 126 -33.16 32.43 11.54
C THR A 126 -32.68 33.70 10.82
N ALA A 127 -33.61 34.59 10.50
CA ALA A 127 -33.38 35.87 9.83
C ALA A 127 -33.65 37.04 10.80
N VAL A 128 -32.87 38.12 10.73
CA VAL A 128 -33.06 39.29 11.60
C VAL A 128 -34.12 40.22 11.02
N ARG A 129 -35.13 40.63 11.80
CA ARG A 129 -36.18 41.55 11.31
C ARG A 129 -35.55 42.84 10.77
N GLY A 130 -35.96 43.22 9.56
CA GLY A 130 -35.53 44.44 8.89
C GLY A 130 -34.13 44.38 8.27
N GLU A 131 -33.40 43.27 8.41
CA GLU A 131 -32.12 43.06 7.71
C GLU A 131 -32.31 42.16 6.48
N ASN A 132 -31.27 42.07 5.63
CA ASN A 132 -31.31 41.18 4.47
C ASN A 132 -30.88 39.78 4.89
N PHE A 133 -31.69 38.78 4.56
CA PHE A 133 -31.39 37.36 4.76
C PHE A 133 -31.01 36.72 3.42
N SER A 134 -29.98 35.87 3.41
CA SER A 134 -29.57 35.10 2.24
C SER A 134 -29.37 33.63 2.61
N LEU A 135 -30.05 32.74 1.90
CA LEU A 135 -29.97 31.29 2.04
C LEU A 135 -29.25 30.71 0.81
N ASP A 136 -28.03 30.23 1.04
CA ASP A 136 -27.11 29.71 0.02
C ASP A 136 -27.12 28.17 0.06
N ILE A 137 -27.73 27.53 -0.94
CA ILE A 137 -27.92 26.08 -1.00
C ILE A 137 -27.12 25.49 -2.16
N SER A 138 -26.14 24.65 -1.82
CA SER A 138 -25.37 23.86 -2.79
C SER A 138 -26.13 22.59 -3.20
N TYR A 139 -26.05 22.25 -4.49
CA TYR A 139 -26.64 21.05 -5.05
C TYR A 139 -25.78 20.43 -6.17
N GLU A 140 -25.98 19.14 -6.36
CA GLU A 140 -25.39 18.33 -7.41
C GLU A 140 -26.48 17.74 -8.32
N GLY A 141 -26.05 17.21 -9.47
CA GLY A 141 -26.92 16.66 -10.52
C GLY A 141 -26.40 17.02 -11.91
N TYR A 142 -26.54 16.10 -12.87
CA TYR A 142 -26.17 16.33 -14.26
C TYR A 142 -27.22 15.71 -15.22
N PRO A 143 -27.76 16.45 -16.21
CA PRO A 143 -27.48 17.85 -16.55
C PRO A 143 -27.83 18.80 -15.40
N SER A 144 -27.22 20.00 -15.37
CA SER A 144 -27.36 20.94 -14.26
C SER A 144 -28.83 21.20 -13.91
N PRO A 145 -29.27 20.94 -12.66
CA PRO A 145 -30.67 21.07 -12.29
C PRO A 145 -31.19 22.50 -12.44
N LYS A 146 -32.40 22.62 -12.95
CA LYS A 146 -33.20 23.85 -12.83
C LYS A 146 -33.68 23.95 -11.38
N ALA A 147 -33.31 25.05 -10.71
CA ALA A 147 -33.77 25.35 -9.37
C ALA A 147 -35.01 26.26 -9.41
N GLU A 148 -36.03 25.94 -8.60
CA GLU A 148 -37.19 26.79 -8.39
C GLU A 148 -37.53 26.86 -6.90
N TRP A 149 -37.60 28.09 -6.38
CA TRP A 149 -38.00 28.37 -5.00
C TRP A 149 -39.49 28.70 -4.91
N TYR A 150 -40.13 28.22 -3.87
CA TYR A 150 -41.56 28.40 -3.59
C TYR A 150 -41.77 28.85 -2.15
N HIS A 151 -42.70 29.78 -1.94
CA HIS A 151 -43.20 30.18 -0.62
C HIS A 151 -44.72 30.31 -0.67
N SER A 152 -45.42 29.86 0.38
CA SER A 152 -46.89 29.73 0.41
C SER A 152 -47.51 29.05 -0.84
N GLY A 153 -46.79 28.08 -1.43
CA GLY A 153 -47.20 27.39 -2.67
C GLY A 153 -47.03 28.19 -3.97
N LYS A 154 -46.50 29.41 -3.94
CA LYS A 154 -46.22 30.25 -5.12
C LYS A 154 -44.73 30.29 -5.43
N ILE A 155 -44.37 30.28 -6.72
CA ILE A 155 -42.98 30.43 -7.15
C ILE A 155 -42.44 31.83 -6.85
N ILE A 156 -41.26 31.91 -6.24
CA ILE A 156 -40.59 33.16 -5.89
C ILE A 156 -39.91 33.71 -7.13
N LYS A 157 -40.32 34.91 -7.56
CA LYS A 157 -39.72 35.64 -8.68
C LYS A 157 -38.91 36.82 -8.16
N THR A 158 -37.79 37.12 -8.83
CA THR A 158 -36.95 38.27 -8.51
C THR A 158 -37.75 39.57 -8.56
N SER A 159 -37.67 40.35 -7.48
CA SER A 159 -38.48 41.52 -7.17
C SER A 159 -37.69 42.50 -6.30
N LYS A 160 -38.32 43.57 -5.81
CA LYS A 160 -37.71 44.48 -4.82
C LYS A 160 -37.51 43.83 -3.43
N LYS A 161 -38.35 42.85 -3.09
CA LYS A 161 -38.40 42.17 -1.77
C LYS A 161 -37.53 40.91 -1.74
N ALA A 162 -37.65 40.03 -2.74
CA ALA A 162 -36.86 38.80 -2.84
C ALA A 162 -36.15 38.69 -4.19
N SER A 163 -34.93 38.14 -4.20
CA SER A 163 -34.16 37.83 -5.41
C SER A 163 -33.59 36.42 -5.33
N VAL A 164 -33.71 35.68 -6.43
CA VAL A 164 -33.18 34.31 -6.53
C VAL A 164 -32.04 34.30 -7.54
N GLU A 165 -30.87 33.85 -7.11
CA GLU A 165 -29.73 33.56 -7.98
C GLU A 165 -29.61 32.05 -8.15
N ILE A 166 -29.37 31.61 -9.40
CA ILE A 166 -29.24 30.19 -9.76
C ILE A 166 -27.94 30.05 -10.53
N MET A 167 -27.06 29.19 -10.03
CA MET A 167 -25.75 28.87 -10.60
C MET A 167 -25.72 27.37 -10.96
N MET A 168 -24.64 26.87 -11.54
CA MET A 168 -24.58 25.46 -11.99
C MET A 168 -24.61 24.43 -10.85
N SER A 169 -24.21 24.82 -9.64
CA SER A 169 -24.05 23.94 -8.46
C SER A 169 -24.61 24.52 -7.16
N ARG A 170 -25.28 25.69 -7.22
CA ARG A 170 -25.90 26.31 -6.04
C ARG A 170 -26.99 27.31 -6.41
N THR A 171 -27.88 27.59 -5.47
CA THR A 171 -28.87 28.66 -5.56
C THR A 171 -28.87 29.50 -4.29
N ILE A 172 -28.99 30.82 -4.46
CA ILE A 172 -29.06 31.78 -3.35
C ILE A 172 -30.45 32.44 -3.38
N LEU A 173 -31.26 32.18 -2.36
CA LEU A 173 -32.47 32.95 -2.10
C LEU A 173 -32.11 34.11 -1.18
N THR A 174 -32.26 35.35 -1.64
CA THR A 174 -32.09 36.55 -0.82
C THR A 174 -33.44 37.24 -0.61
N ILE A 175 -33.77 37.53 0.65
CA ILE A 175 -34.96 38.27 1.09
C ILE A 175 -34.48 39.55 1.75
N LYS A 176 -34.95 40.71 1.27
CA LYS A 176 -34.54 42.03 1.75
C LYS A 176 -35.52 42.54 2.79
N ASN A 177 -34.99 43.16 3.84
CA ASN A 177 -35.75 43.65 4.99
C ASN A 177 -36.73 42.57 5.50
N PHE A 178 -36.22 41.46 6.02
CA PHE A 178 -37.01 40.31 6.43
C PHE A 178 -38.09 40.70 7.45
N ASP A 179 -39.34 40.28 7.27
CA ASP A 179 -40.48 40.60 8.15
C ASP A 179 -41.39 39.40 8.39
N ASP A 180 -42.52 39.61 9.06
CA ASP A 180 -43.42 38.53 9.50
C ASP A 180 -44.10 37.79 8.34
N ASP A 181 -44.28 38.46 7.20
CA ASP A 181 -44.87 37.86 5.99
C ASP A 181 -43.87 36.94 5.26
N ASP A 182 -42.57 37.03 5.57
CA ASP A 182 -41.52 36.15 5.02
C ASP A 182 -41.34 34.84 5.82
N ILE A 183 -42.00 34.68 6.97
CA ILE A 183 -41.82 33.53 7.88
C ILE A 183 -42.44 32.25 7.30
N GLY A 184 -41.80 31.11 7.54
CA GLY A 184 -42.41 29.79 7.35
C GLY A 184 -41.68 28.90 6.34
N LEU A 185 -42.44 28.05 5.65
CA LEU A 185 -41.90 26.94 4.86
C LEU A 185 -41.63 27.34 3.41
N TYR A 186 -40.35 27.32 3.04
CA TYR A 186 -39.86 27.51 1.67
C TYR A 186 -39.58 26.14 1.05
N LYS A 187 -40.14 25.87 -0.12
CA LYS A 187 -39.83 24.67 -0.91
C LYS A 187 -38.78 25.02 -1.96
N LEU A 188 -37.72 24.22 -2.05
CA LEU A 188 -36.81 24.19 -3.18
C LEU A 188 -37.15 22.95 -4.02
N SER A 189 -37.44 23.17 -5.31
CA SER A 189 -37.57 22.13 -6.32
C SER A 189 -36.33 22.18 -7.21
N LEU A 190 -35.59 21.08 -7.30
CA LEU A 190 -34.51 20.88 -8.26
C LEU A 190 -34.97 19.85 -9.28
N GLU A 191 -34.82 20.14 -10.58
CA GLU A 191 -35.27 19.25 -11.64
C GLU A 191 -34.28 19.19 -12.78
N ASN A 192 -33.95 17.99 -13.24
CA ASN A 192 -33.27 17.76 -14.51
C ASN A 192 -33.95 16.61 -15.27
N THR A 193 -33.39 16.22 -16.41
CA THR A 193 -33.95 15.15 -17.27
C THR A 193 -33.96 13.77 -16.63
N ILE A 194 -33.33 13.58 -15.48
CA ILE A 194 -33.13 12.30 -14.79
C ILE A 194 -34.07 12.16 -13.60
N GLY A 195 -34.41 13.27 -12.95
CA GLY A 195 -35.36 13.27 -11.85
C GLY A 195 -35.60 14.64 -11.23
N GLN A 196 -36.46 14.64 -10.22
CA GLN A 196 -36.82 15.80 -9.43
C GLN A 196 -36.50 15.55 -7.95
N TYR A 197 -35.88 16.52 -7.29
CA TYR A 197 -35.60 16.52 -5.86
C TYR A 197 -36.31 17.71 -5.21
N ILE A 198 -37.21 17.43 -4.29
CA ILE A 198 -37.95 18.44 -3.53
C ILE A 198 -37.47 18.43 -2.10
N THR A 199 -37.18 19.61 -1.56
CA THR A 199 -36.86 19.78 -0.15
C THR A 199 -37.47 21.06 0.43
N HIS A 200 -37.48 21.16 1.75
CA HIS A 200 -38.12 22.25 2.47
C HIS A 200 -37.15 22.88 3.48
N PHE A 201 -37.23 24.19 3.61
CA PHE A 201 -36.46 25.02 4.51
C PHE A 201 -37.41 25.89 5.33
N GLU A 202 -37.26 25.90 6.64
CA GLU A 202 -38.12 26.63 7.57
C GLU A 202 -37.38 27.90 8.03
N LEU A 203 -37.92 29.07 7.68
CA LEU A 203 -37.37 30.38 8.06
C LEU A 203 -38.14 30.96 9.24
N PHE A 204 -37.39 31.36 10.27
CA PHE A 204 -37.89 32.03 11.46
C PHE A 204 -37.34 33.45 11.55
N ILE A 205 -38.12 34.38 12.11
CA ILE A 205 -37.64 35.71 12.45
C ILE A 205 -36.98 35.73 13.83
N ILE A 206 -35.98 36.60 14.00
CA ILE A 206 -35.43 36.99 15.29
C ILE A 206 -35.27 38.52 15.34
N ASP A 207 -35.68 39.14 16.43
CA ASP A 207 -35.53 40.58 16.63
C ASP A 207 -34.37 40.94 17.56
N LYS A 208 -33.93 42.20 17.52
CA LYS A 208 -32.96 42.76 18.49
C LYS A 208 -33.68 42.96 19.83
N PRO A 209 -33.09 42.58 20.98
CA PRO A 209 -33.82 42.59 22.25
C PRO A 209 -34.32 44.00 22.63
N ASP A 210 -35.30 44.10 23.52
CA ASP A 210 -35.60 45.37 24.18
C ASP A 210 -34.41 45.85 25.05
N PRO A 211 -34.40 47.12 25.48
CA PRO A 211 -33.60 47.54 26.62
C PRO A 211 -33.89 46.66 27.85
N PRO A 212 -32.88 46.25 28.64
CA PRO A 212 -33.11 45.74 29.99
C PRO A 212 -33.77 46.81 30.86
N SER A 213 -34.20 46.47 32.07
CA SER A 213 -34.66 47.51 33.01
C SER A 213 -33.52 48.48 33.36
N LYS A 214 -33.91 49.62 33.94
CA LYS A 214 -33.01 50.46 34.73
C LYS A 214 -32.22 49.58 35.71
N PRO A 215 -30.88 49.73 35.82
CA PRO A 215 -30.09 49.00 36.79
C PRO A 215 -30.18 49.69 38.16
N GLU A 216 -30.41 48.90 39.20
CA GLU A 216 -30.59 49.34 40.58
C GLU A 216 -29.32 49.03 41.39
N PRO A 217 -28.64 50.04 41.97
CA PRO A 217 -27.47 49.84 42.81
C PRO A 217 -27.87 49.34 44.21
N MET A 218 -27.27 48.25 44.66
CA MET A 218 -27.50 47.61 45.95
C MET A 218 -26.18 47.20 46.62
N ASN A 219 -26.24 46.89 47.91
CA ASN A 219 -25.08 46.47 48.72
C ASN A 219 -23.86 47.41 48.54
N ILE A 220 -24.11 48.70 48.78
CA ILE A 220 -23.16 49.79 48.51
C ILE A 220 -22.13 49.86 49.65
N THR A 221 -20.86 49.74 49.28
CA THR A 221 -19.71 49.91 50.17
C THR A 221 -18.91 51.16 49.78
N ASN A 222 -17.82 51.47 50.49
CA ASN A 222 -16.96 52.59 50.13
C ASN A 222 -16.18 52.42 48.79
N ASN A 223 -16.15 51.22 48.20
CA ASN A 223 -15.35 50.89 47.01
C ASN A 223 -16.03 49.95 45.98
N SER A 224 -17.21 49.39 46.30
CA SER A 224 -17.93 48.44 45.46
C SER A 224 -19.43 48.48 45.68
N LEU A 225 -20.20 48.03 44.68
CA LEU A 225 -21.66 47.85 44.75
C LEU A 225 -22.08 46.68 43.87
N ILE A 226 -23.31 46.20 44.02
CA ILE A 226 -23.93 45.24 43.11
C ILE A 226 -24.98 46.01 42.31
N LEU A 227 -24.88 46.00 40.98
CA LEU A 227 -26.01 46.38 40.13
C LEU A 227 -26.88 45.16 39.91
N VAL A 228 -28.21 45.33 39.94
CA VAL A 228 -29.19 44.33 39.51
C VAL A 228 -30.12 44.98 38.50
N TRP A 229 -30.56 44.22 37.49
CA TRP A 229 -31.56 44.64 36.52
C TRP A 229 -32.49 43.47 36.19
N GLN A 230 -33.56 43.75 35.44
CA GLN A 230 -34.42 42.74 34.86
C GLN A 230 -34.10 42.58 33.38
N ALA A 231 -34.24 41.35 32.87
CA ALA A 231 -34.08 41.07 31.45
C ALA A 231 -35.10 41.87 30.59
N PRO A 232 -34.81 42.08 29.29
CA PRO A 232 -35.75 42.72 28.37
C PRO A 232 -37.13 42.04 28.38
N LYS A 233 -38.22 42.82 28.42
CA LYS A 233 -39.58 42.28 28.59
C LYS A 233 -40.15 41.63 27.33
N LYS A 234 -39.76 42.12 26.15
CA LYS A 234 -39.98 41.50 24.83
C LYS A 234 -38.76 41.80 23.93
N ASP A 235 -38.92 41.50 22.66
CA ASP A 235 -37.93 41.53 21.60
C ASP A 235 -38.20 42.66 20.58
N ASN A 236 -39.14 43.58 20.80
CA ASN A 236 -39.55 44.57 19.80
C ASN A 236 -39.04 46.00 20.12
N GLY A 237 -37.75 46.22 19.83
CA GLY A 237 -36.99 47.41 20.24
C GLY A 237 -37.51 48.78 19.77
N SER A 238 -37.06 49.83 20.49
CA SER A 238 -37.38 51.25 20.22
C SER A 238 -36.13 52.13 19.99
N PRO A 239 -36.24 53.28 19.29
CA PRO A 239 -35.09 53.96 18.71
C PRO A 239 -34.41 55.04 19.60
N ASN A 240 -33.08 54.91 19.70
CA ASN A 240 -32.05 55.94 19.84
C ASN A 240 -32.38 57.35 20.42
N ARG A 241 -31.65 57.70 21.49
CA ARG A 241 -31.10 59.06 21.68
C ARG A 241 -29.58 58.97 21.90
N LYS A 242 -28.80 59.77 21.15
CA LYS A 242 -27.34 59.86 21.28
C LYS A 242 -26.94 60.80 22.43
N ALA A 243 -26.08 60.35 23.35
CA ALA A 243 -25.21 61.23 24.14
C ALA A 243 -23.94 60.54 24.68
N LYS A 244 -22.80 61.18 24.37
CA LYS A 244 -21.51 61.30 25.08
C LYS A 244 -20.91 60.08 25.83
N ASN A 245 -19.76 59.62 25.33
CA ASN A 245 -18.64 58.92 25.97
C ASN A 245 -18.93 58.20 27.31
N TRP A 246 -19.27 56.91 27.20
CA TRP A 246 -19.38 55.99 28.33
C TRP A 246 -18.16 55.08 28.38
N LYS A 247 -17.73 54.69 29.58
CA LYS A 247 -16.66 53.70 29.78
C LYS A 247 -17.27 52.33 30.05
N GLU A 248 -16.99 51.37 29.19
CA GLU A 248 -17.41 49.97 29.35
C GLU A 248 -16.65 49.33 30.53
N TYR A 249 -17.37 48.57 31.36
CA TYR A 249 -16.82 48.01 32.61
C TYR A 249 -16.37 46.54 32.46
N ASN A 250 -17.07 45.75 31.64
CA ASN A 250 -16.78 44.36 31.26
C ASN A 250 -17.31 44.12 29.83
N GLU A 251 -16.76 43.15 29.09
CA GLU A 251 -17.18 42.88 27.70
C GLU A 251 -18.53 42.15 27.59
N PHE A 252 -18.78 41.13 28.43
CA PHE A 252 -20.03 40.37 28.45
C PHE A 252 -20.39 39.95 29.89
N ILE A 253 -21.68 39.99 30.23
CA ILE A 253 -22.22 39.57 31.53
C ILE A 253 -23.47 38.73 31.24
N ASN A 254 -23.44 37.45 31.65
CA ASN A 254 -24.53 36.49 31.39
C ASN A 254 -25.58 36.43 32.51
N GLU A 255 -25.36 37.17 33.60
CA GLU A 255 -26.26 37.24 34.75
C GLU A 255 -26.94 38.61 34.83
N GLN A 256 -28.14 38.67 35.43
CA GLN A 256 -28.93 39.90 35.60
C GLN A 256 -28.40 40.79 36.75
N HIS A 257 -27.16 40.56 37.18
CA HIS A 257 -26.48 41.33 38.21
C HIS A 257 -24.97 41.36 37.98
N VAL A 258 -24.28 42.36 38.54
CA VAL A 258 -22.81 42.40 38.55
C VAL A 258 -22.28 43.17 39.76
N LYS A 259 -21.27 42.61 40.44
CA LYS A 259 -20.51 43.34 41.47
C LYS A 259 -19.46 44.24 40.83
N ILE A 260 -19.71 45.54 40.83
CA ILE A 260 -18.77 46.56 40.39
C ILE A 260 -17.81 46.86 41.54
N ARG A 261 -16.51 46.75 41.28
CA ARG A 261 -15.41 46.89 42.26
C ARG A 261 -14.48 48.04 41.85
N ASN A 262 -13.59 48.43 42.75
CA ASN A 262 -12.58 49.49 42.52
C ASN A 262 -13.18 50.87 42.18
N LEU A 263 -14.41 51.14 42.63
CA LEU A 263 -15.02 52.45 42.55
C LEU A 263 -14.35 53.38 43.57
N LYS A 264 -14.19 54.65 43.22
CA LYS A 264 -13.50 55.63 44.08
C LYS A 264 -14.44 56.12 45.17
N HIS A 265 -13.97 56.05 46.42
CA HIS A 265 -14.69 56.59 47.58
C HIS A 265 -15.09 58.05 47.38
N ASN A 266 -16.28 58.43 47.84
CA ASN A 266 -16.92 59.74 47.68
C ASN A 266 -17.15 60.21 46.23
N ILE A 267 -16.94 59.38 45.21
CA ILE A 267 -17.36 59.70 43.83
C ILE A 267 -18.78 59.21 43.59
N CYS A 268 -19.54 60.01 42.85
CA CYS A 268 -20.89 59.70 42.39
C CYS A 268 -20.85 59.05 41.00
N TYR A 269 -21.58 57.95 40.82
CA TYR A 269 -21.64 57.16 39.59
C TYR A 269 -23.09 56.99 39.13
N VAL A 270 -23.28 56.85 37.81
CA VAL A 270 -24.52 56.42 37.16
C VAL A 270 -24.20 55.29 36.18
N PHE A 271 -25.11 54.33 36.06
CA PHE A 271 -24.89 53.09 35.31
C PHE A 271 -26.04 52.82 34.33
N ARG A 272 -25.77 52.08 33.25
CA ARG A 272 -26.75 51.62 32.27
C ARG A 272 -26.31 50.28 31.70
N VAL A 273 -27.25 49.47 31.22
CA VAL A 273 -27.00 48.12 30.69
C VAL A 273 -27.67 47.95 29.33
N TYR A 274 -27.19 47.02 28.50
CA TYR A 274 -27.79 46.67 27.22
C TYR A 274 -27.72 45.15 27.03
N ALA A 275 -28.68 44.59 26.29
CA ALA A 275 -28.75 43.15 26.01
C ALA A 275 -28.19 42.85 24.61
N ILE A 276 -27.83 41.58 24.37
CA ILE A 276 -27.29 41.11 23.09
C ILE A 276 -27.87 39.73 22.80
N ASN A 277 -28.35 39.51 21.57
CA ASN A 277 -28.70 38.17 21.07
C ASN A 277 -28.11 37.96 19.67
N LYS A 278 -28.51 36.89 18.97
CA LYS A 278 -28.07 36.58 17.59
C LYS A 278 -28.42 37.68 16.57
N ALA A 279 -29.41 38.53 16.84
CA ALA A 279 -29.77 39.68 16.01
C ALA A 279 -28.99 40.95 16.35
N GLY A 280 -28.28 41.01 17.48
CA GLY A 280 -27.38 42.10 17.84
C GLY A 280 -27.66 42.75 19.20
N LYS A 281 -27.04 43.92 19.41
CA LYS A 281 -27.15 44.72 20.65
C LYS A 281 -28.47 45.50 20.71
N SER A 282 -29.11 45.54 21.87
CA SER A 282 -30.29 46.39 22.13
C SER A 282 -29.95 47.85 22.39
N SER A 283 -30.97 48.72 22.35
CA SER A 283 -30.87 50.07 22.90
C SER A 283 -30.56 50.00 24.41
N PRO A 284 -29.65 50.82 24.97
CA PRO A 284 -29.35 50.80 26.40
C PRO A 284 -30.55 51.14 27.27
N SER A 285 -30.58 50.60 28.48
CA SER A 285 -31.53 50.96 29.52
C SER A 285 -31.36 52.41 29.99
N THR A 286 -32.37 52.92 30.71
CA THR A 286 -32.27 54.20 31.39
C THR A 286 -31.21 54.17 32.48
N GLU A 287 -30.60 55.32 32.76
CA GLU A 287 -29.56 55.47 33.77
C GLU A 287 -30.07 55.12 35.17
N SER A 288 -29.22 54.48 36.00
CA SER A 288 -29.47 54.25 37.42
C SER A 288 -29.69 55.58 38.16
N GLU A 289 -30.24 55.51 39.38
CA GLU A 289 -30.10 56.67 40.27
C GLU A 289 -28.60 56.96 40.54
N PRO A 290 -28.20 58.24 40.71
CA PRO A 290 -26.83 58.60 41.03
C PRO A 290 -26.43 58.09 42.42
N VAL A 291 -25.41 57.23 42.49
CA VAL A 291 -24.94 56.60 43.73
C VAL A 291 -23.56 57.11 44.12
N THR A 292 -23.42 57.61 45.36
CA THR A 292 -22.14 58.07 45.92
C THR A 292 -21.50 56.97 46.75
N MET A 293 -20.23 56.64 46.50
CA MET A 293 -19.53 55.56 47.18
C MET A 293 -19.17 55.89 48.63
N LYS A 294 -20.13 55.69 49.53
CA LYS A 294 -20.03 55.79 50.99
C LYS A 294 -20.52 54.50 51.62
N GLU A 295 -20.02 54.19 52.80
CA GLU A 295 -20.45 53.02 53.57
C GLU A 295 -21.85 53.28 54.15
N GLN A 296 -22.82 52.45 53.78
CA GLN A 296 -24.23 52.64 54.13
C GLN A 296 -24.93 51.29 54.27
N TYR A 297 -25.38 50.96 55.49
CA TYR A 297 -26.13 49.73 55.72
C TYR A 297 -27.58 49.90 55.26
N LEU A 298 -28.03 49.04 54.34
CA LEU A 298 -29.36 49.07 53.73
C LEU A 298 -30.04 47.70 53.96
N PRO A 299 -30.98 47.57 54.91
CA PRO A 299 -31.73 46.32 55.08
C PRO A 299 -32.57 46.01 53.83
N MET A 300 -32.66 44.73 53.46
CA MET A 300 -33.34 44.30 52.25
C MET A 300 -33.96 42.90 52.42
N ALA A 301 -35.28 42.82 52.31
CA ALA A 301 -36.03 41.57 52.26
C ALA A 301 -35.60 40.69 51.07
N PRO A 302 -35.79 39.36 51.13
CA PRO A 302 -35.34 38.46 50.09
C PRO A 302 -36.10 38.75 48.78
N THR A 303 -35.44 38.57 47.64
CA THR A 303 -36.07 38.69 46.32
C THR A 303 -35.40 37.72 45.35
N PHE A 304 -36.19 36.98 44.56
CA PHE A 304 -35.66 36.11 43.51
C PHE A 304 -35.34 36.95 42.25
N ILE A 305 -34.06 37.08 41.93
CA ILE A 305 -33.57 37.68 40.68
C ILE A 305 -33.59 36.69 39.50
N GLN A 306 -33.52 35.39 39.81
CA GLN A 306 -33.79 34.30 38.87
C GLN A 306 -34.87 33.41 39.51
N PRO A 307 -36.17 33.69 39.27
CA PRO A 307 -37.25 32.79 39.66
C PRO A 307 -37.28 31.55 38.76
N LEU A 308 -37.96 30.51 39.23
CA LEU A 308 -38.19 29.29 38.47
C LEU A 308 -39.17 29.53 37.31
N PRO A 309 -39.02 28.82 36.17
CA PRO A 309 -40.01 28.85 35.10
C PRO A 309 -41.32 28.20 35.57
N SER A 310 -42.46 28.55 34.96
CA SER A 310 -43.78 28.05 35.38
C SER A 310 -43.93 26.53 35.30
N THR A 311 -43.25 25.90 34.33
CA THR A 311 -43.23 24.45 34.13
C THR A 311 -41.82 24.03 33.67
N ILE A 312 -41.38 22.86 34.11
CA ILE A 312 -40.18 22.16 33.65
C ILE A 312 -40.65 20.79 33.16
N SER A 313 -40.34 20.43 31.90
CA SER A 313 -40.57 19.09 31.36
C SER A 313 -39.25 18.33 31.22
N THR A 314 -39.26 17.04 31.56
CA THR A 314 -38.07 16.18 31.58
C THR A 314 -38.41 14.76 31.17
N GLN A 315 -37.41 13.95 30.82
CA GLN A 315 -37.60 12.54 30.48
C GLN A 315 -37.44 11.64 31.71
N PRO A 316 -38.16 10.50 31.80
CA PRO A 316 -38.05 9.59 32.93
C PRO A 316 -36.60 9.10 33.09
N PHE A 317 -36.18 8.93 34.35
CA PHE A 317 -34.83 8.49 34.75
C PHE A 317 -33.67 9.43 34.35
N THR A 318 -33.96 10.64 33.88
CA THR A 318 -32.92 11.65 33.58
C THR A 318 -32.69 12.63 34.73
N THR A 319 -31.49 13.21 34.79
CA THR A 319 -31.16 14.22 35.79
C THR A 319 -31.82 15.55 35.48
N THR A 320 -32.67 16.02 36.39
CA THR A 320 -33.42 17.27 36.26
C THR A 320 -32.92 18.29 37.27
N THR A 321 -32.73 19.53 36.83
CA THR A 321 -32.19 20.62 37.67
C THR A 321 -33.16 21.79 37.73
N MET A 322 -33.37 22.33 38.93
CA MET A 322 -34.14 23.55 39.19
C MET A 322 -33.22 24.56 39.88
N GLU A 323 -32.80 25.60 39.17
CA GLU A 323 -31.95 26.66 39.71
C GLU A 323 -32.76 27.94 39.94
N CYS A 324 -32.58 28.55 41.11
CA CYS A 324 -33.07 29.88 41.40
C CYS A 324 -31.96 30.73 42.06
N LYS A 325 -32.04 32.05 41.90
CA LYS A 325 -31.10 33.00 42.52
C LYS A 325 -31.84 34.05 43.32
N SER A 326 -31.42 34.27 44.55
CA SER A 326 -32.02 35.23 45.47
C SER A 326 -30.99 36.16 46.09
N ILE A 327 -31.46 37.34 46.44
CA ILE A 327 -30.70 38.42 47.07
C ILE A 327 -31.44 38.88 48.32
N GLY A 328 -30.70 39.35 49.32
CA GLY A 328 -31.23 39.91 50.56
C GLY A 328 -30.08 40.48 51.39
N ASN A 329 -30.38 41.39 52.31
CA ASN A 329 -29.41 41.87 53.31
C ASN A 329 -30.08 41.93 54.69
N PRO A 330 -29.70 41.07 55.65
CA PRO A 330 -28.68 40.00 55.57
C PRO A 330 -28.96 38.93 54.49
N THR A 331 -27.94 38.18 54.08
CA THR A 331 -28.07 37.11 53.06
C THR A 331 -29.18 36.12 53.45
N PRO A 332 -30.10 35.77 52.52
CA PRO A 332 -31.23 34.94 52.85
C PRO A 332 -30.88 33.45 52.94
N GLU A 333 -31.50 32.77 53.89
CA GLU A 333 -31.54 31.32 53.99
C GLU A 333 -32.57 30.77 52.97
N ILE A 334 -32.27 29.62 52.34
CA ILE A 334 -33.09 29.06 51.26
C ILE A 334 -33.57 27.65 51.62
N GLN A 335 -34.88 27.40 51.48
CA GLN A 335 -35.49 26.08 51.68
C GLN A 335 -36.32 25.66 50.46
N TRP A 336 -36.17 24.40 50.05
CA TRP A 336 -36.97 23.79 48.99
C TRP A 336 -38.14 22.99 49.55
N TYR A 337 -39.22 22.91 48.77
CA TYR A 337 -40.41 22.14 49.08
C TYR A 337 -40.99 21.46 47.83
N ARG A 338 -41.53 20.26 48.00
CA ARG A 338 -42.28 19.48 47.01
C ARG A 338 -43.68 19.25 47.57
N ASN A 339 -44.72 19.58 46.79
CA ASN A 339 -46.13 19.47 47.20
C ASN A 339 -46.42 20.08 48.58
N ASP A 340 -45.81 21.25 48.83
CA ASP A 340 -45.84 22.02 50.08
C ASP A 340 -45.10 21.45 51.31
N GLU A 341 -44.55 20.23 51.25
CA GLU A 341 -43.66 19.63 52.27
C GLU A 341 -42.18 19.98 52.01
N PRO A 342 -41.36 20.23 53.06
CA PRO A 342 -39.95 20.59 52.89
C PRO A 342 -39.13 19.39 52.37
N ILE A 343 -38.17 19.67 51.49
CA ILE A 343 -37.22 18.66 51.00
C ILE A 343 -35.98 18.70 51.89
N ASP A 344 -35.68 17.58 52.55
CA ASP A 344 -34.39 17.32 53.19
C ASP A 344 -33.49 16.53 52.21
N GLU A 345 -32.20 16.86 52.15
CA GLU A 345 -31.23 16.14 51.33
C GLU A 345 -30.77 14.81 51.95
N ASN A 346 -31.05 14.60 53.24
CA ASN A 346 -30.73 13.38 53.97
C ASN A 346 -31.81 12.28 53.83
N ASP A 347 -33.03 12.65 53.44
CA ASP A 347 -34.16 11.72 53.33
C ASP A 347 -34.18 10.94 52.00
N ASP A 348 -33.56 11.46 50.93
CA ASP A 348 -33.53 10.80 49.62
C ASP A 348 -32.21 11.05 48.84
N ASN A 349 -31.44 9.97 48.64
CA ASN A 349 -30.17 9.98 47.90
C ASN A 349 -30.28 10.42 46.43
N ASN A 350 -31.47 10.43 45.83
CA ASN A 350 -31.71 10.93 44.47
C ASN A 350 -31.80 12.45 44.40
N VAL A 351 -31.90 13.13 45.54
CA VAL A 351 -31.87 14.59 45.63
C VAL A 351 -30.45 15.07 45.96
N ILE A 352 -30.05 16.19 45.37
CA ILE A 352 -28.95 17.03 45.88
C ILE A 352 -29.46 18.47 45.88
N ILE A 353 -29.25 19.20 46.98
CA ILE A 353 -29.40 20.64 47.00
C ILE A 353 -28.00 21.27 47.03
N LYS A 354 -27.74 22.23 46.15
CA LYS A 354 -26.51 23.02 46.16
C LYS A 354 -26.83 24.45 46.56
N TYR A 355 -26.08 24.98 47.51
CA TYR A 355 -26.18 26.35 47.97
C TYR A 355 -24.90 27.12 47.60
N ASP A 356 -25.09 28.33 47.09
CA ASP A 356 -24.07 29.36 46.92
C ASP A 356 -24.57 30.64 47.62
N GLN A 357 -23.72 31.66 47.75
CA GLN A 357 -24.04 32.90 48.47
C GLN A 357 -25.31 33.60 47.96
N HIS A 358 -25.67 33.41 46.69
CA HIS A 358 -26.85 34.00 46.04
C HIS A 358 -27.63 33.02 45.14
N SER A 359 -27.31 31.72 45.14
CA SER A 359 -28.02 30.73 44.31
C SER A 359 -28.35 29.46 45.07
N SER A 360 -29.44 28.80 44.67
CA SER A 360 -29.76 27.45 45.11
C SER A 360 -30.22 26.61 43.93
N THR A 361 -29.67 25.40 43.83
CA THR A 361 -30.00 24.42 42.79
C THR A 361 -30.49 23.13 43.41
N LEU A 362 -31.74 22.76 43.15
CA LEU A 362 -32.27 21.43 43.41
C LEU A 362 -31.97 20.52 42.21
N ILE A 363 -31.36 19.36 42.45
CA ILE A 363 -31.01 18.36 41.45
C ILE A 363 -31.71 17.04 41.81
N ILE A 364 -32.47 16.49 40.88
CA ILE A 364 -33.10 15.16 40.97
C ILE A 364 -32.36 14.27 39.97
N LYS A 365 -31.57 13.29 40.43
CA LYS A 365 -30.66 12.50 39.58
C LYS A 365 -31.37 11.57 38.61
N GLU A 366 -32.37 10.85 39.11
CA GLU A 366 -33.13 9.83 38.38
C GLU A 366 -34.61 10.18 38.46
N CYS A 367 -35.04 11.14 37.64
CA CYS A 367 -36.39 11.69 37.73
C CYS A 367 -37.45 10.71 37.21
N SER A 368 -38.00 9.85 38.07
CA SER A 368 -39.16 8.99 37.76
C SER A 368 -40.47 9.80 37.70
N PHE A 369 -41.55 9.19 37.19
CA PHE A 369 -42.88 9.81 37.12
C PHE A 369 -43.43 10.29 38.47
N GLU A 370 -42.99 9.70 39.58
CA GLU A 370 -43.43 10.10 40.93
C GLU A 370 -42.93 11.49 41.32
N TRP A 371 -41.80 11.94 40.75
CA TRP A 371 -41.25 13.29 40.97
C TRP A 371 -42.07 14.39 40.28
N ALA A 372 -42.99 14.04 39.37
CA ALA A 372 -43.92 15.02 38.81
C ALA A 372 -44.77 15.66 39.92
N GLY A 373 -44.93 16.98 39.88
CA GLY A 373 -45.60 17.70 40.96
C GLY A 373 -45.28 19.18 41.02
N HIS A 374 -45.66 19.82 42.12
CA HIS A 374 -45.46 21.24 42.35
C HIS A 374 -44.28 21.48 43.29
N TYR A 375 -43.32 22.29 42.84
CA TYR A 375 -42.13 22.66 43.61
C TYR A 375 -42.18 24.14 43.95
N LYS A 376 -41.75 24.49 45.15
CA LYS A 376 -41.52 25.89 45.55
C LYS A 376 -40.16 26.01 46.25
N CYS A 377 -39.51 27.14 46.02
CA CYS A 377 -38.32 27.54 46.73
C CYS A 377 -38.64 28.81 47.53
N VAL A 378 -38.26 28.84 48.80
CA VAL A 378 -38.52 29.93 49.74
C VAL A 378 -37.18 30.51 50.20
N ALA A 379 -37.03 31.83 50.13
CA ALA A 379 -35.85 32.54 50.63
C ALA A 379 -36.27 33.47 51.78
N ARG A 380 -35.57 33.41 52.93
CA ARG A 380 -35.94 34.08 54.19
C ARG A 380 -34.77 34.86 54.79
N ASN A 381 -35.03 36.06 55.31
CA ASN A 381 -34.13 36.75 56.25
C ASN A 381 -34.96 37.54 57.30
N VAL A 382 -34.30 38.35 58.12
CA VAL A 382 -34.97 39.14 59.18
C VAL A 382 -35.93 40.23 58.65
N GLU A 383 -35.82 40.59 57.38
CA GLU A 383 -36.65 41.60 56.72
C GLU A 383 -37.85 41.01 55.95
N GLY A 384 -37.90 39.68 55.75
CA GLY A 384 -39.07 39.00 55.16
C GLY A 384 -38.79 37.67 54.46
N ASP A 385 -39.79 37.21 53.70
CA ASP A 385 -39.79 35.97 52.89
C ASP A 385 -40.09 36.29 51.41
N ALA A 386 -39.47 35.54 50.50
CA ALA A 386 -39.85 35.46 49.08
C ALA A 386 -40.07 34.01 48.63
N ILE A 387 -40.93 33.80 47.63
CA ILE A 387 -41.30 32.46 47.13
C ILE A 387 -41.30 32.44 45.61
N THR A 388 -40.69 31.41 45.01
CA THR A 388 -40.84 31.06 43.58
C THR A 388 -41.42 29.66 43.43
N LYS A 389 -42.19 29.39 42.37
CA LYS A 389 -42.90 28.12 42.15
C LYS A 389 -42.72 27.58 40.72
N THR A 390 -42.76 26.26 40.56
CA THR A 390 -42.78 25.57 39.25
C THR A 390 -43.60 24.28 39.30
N LYS A 391 -43.99 23.75 38.14
CA LYS A 391 -44.54 22.40 37.99
C LYS A 391 -43.54 21.52 37.23
N LEU A 392 -43.15 20.39 37.80
CA LEU A 392 -42.37 19.37 37.11
C LEU A 392 -43.31 18.41 36.37
N SER A 393 -43.07 18.22 35.08
CA SER A 393 -43.74 17.27 34.19
C SER A 393 -42.69 16.24 33.74
N VAL A 394 -42.99 14.95 33.86
CA VAL A 394 -42.11 13.87 33.40
C VAL A 394 -42.79 13.21 32.21
N GLU A 395 -42.16 13.27 31.04
CA GLU A 395 -42.77 12.99 29.75
C GLU A 395 -41.84 12.12 28.88
N GLU A 396 -42.40 11.08 28.27
CA GLU A 396 -41.70 10.08 27.49
C GLU A 396 -42.24 10.04 26.06
N LYS A 397 -41.35 10.17 25.07
CA LYS A 397 -41.71 10.12 23.65
C LYS A 397 -42.24 8.74 23.27
N PRO A 398 -43.29 8.65 22.44
CA PRO A 398 -43.97 7.40 22.23
C PRO A 398 -43.14 6.46 21.34
N TYR A 399 -43.32 5.16 21.56
CA TYR A 399 -42.69 4.12 20.76
C TYR A 399 -43.53 2.83 20.75
N ALA A 400 -43.37 2.04 19.69
CA ALA A 400 -43.96 0.72 19.55
C ALA A 400 -42.87 -0.36 19.68
N ARG A 401 -43.25 -1.51 20.26
CA ARG A 401 -42.52 -2.78 20.22
C ARG A 401 -43.38 -3.81 19.48
N PHE A 402 -42.80 -4.52 18.52
CA PHE A 402 -43.45 -5.51 17.68
C PHE A 402 -42.41 -6.55 17.22
N ASN A 403 -42.86 -7.67 16.66
CA ASN A 403 -41.95 -8.67 16.09
C ASN A 403 -41.36 -8.18 14.74
N ASN A 404 -40.07 -8.40 14.50
CA ASN A 404 -39.38 -8.01 13.27
C ASN A 404 -40.00 -8.61 12.01
N ASP A 405 -40.61 -9.80 12.12
CA ASP A 405 -41.30 -10.48 11.01
C ASP A 405 -42.52 -9.70 10.48
N ALA A 406 -43.03 -8.71 11.24
CA ALA A 406 -44.14 -7.86 10.80
C ALA A 406 -43.70 -6.73 9.86
N ILE A 407 -42.41 -6.36 9.81
CA ILE A 407 -41.92 -5.20 9.03
C ILE A 407 -42.13 -5.42 7.52
N VAL A 408 -41.92 -6.64 7.03
CA VAL A 408 -42.25 -7.04 5.65
C VAL A 408 -42.91 -8.41 5.67
N ALA A 409 -44.24 -8.44 5.75
CA ALA A 409 -45.00 -9.67 5.79
C ALA A 409 -45.43 -10.12 4.39
N LYS A 410 -45.13 -11.38 4.07
CA LYS A 410 -45.52 -12.04 2.82
C LYS A 410 -46.84 -12.79 3.04
N VAL A 411 -47.93 -12.28 2.48
CA VAL A 411 -49.29 -12.75 2.74
C VAL A 411 -49.86 -13.42 1.48
N LYS A 412 -50.42 -14.62 1.65
CA LYS A 412 -51.13 -15.34 0.57
C LYS A 412 -52.51 -14.72 0.35
N GLN A 413 -52.93 -14.61 -0.91
CA GLN A 413 -54.26 -14.10 -1.26
C GLN A 413 -55.37 -14.87 -0.51
N GLY A 414 -56.32 -14.13 0.07
CA GLY A 414 -57.46 -14.66 0.82
C GLY A 414 -57.17 -15.00 2.29
N ASN A 415 -55.92 -15.00 2.74
CA ASN A 415 -55.60 -15.20 4.16
C ASN A 415 -55.87 -13.92 4.99
N GLU A 416 -55.95 -14.09 6.31
CA GLU A 416 -55.88 -12.99 7.28
C GLU A 416 -54.41 -12.72 7.64
N HIS A 417 -54.07 -11.45 7.90
CA HIS A 417 -52.80 -11.06 8.49
C HIS A 417 -53.02 -10.09 9.66
N LEU A 418 -52.21 -10.24 10.71
CA LEU A 418 -52.26 -9.48 11.96
C LEU A 418 -50.90 -8.84 12.21
N ILE A 419 -50.89 -7.51 12.36
CA ILE A 419 -49.78 -6.75 12.94
C ILE A 419 -50.19 -6.35 14.36
N GLU A 420 -49.41 -6.77 15.36
CA GLU A 420 -49.63 -6.46 16.77
C GLU A 420 -48.46 -5.64 17.31
N CYS A 421 -48.76 -4.56 18.03
CA CYS A 421 -47.78 -3.60 18.53
C CYS A 421 -48.11 -3.22 19.99
N GLU A 422 -47.15 -3.42 20.88
CA GLU A 422 -47.17 -2.84 22.23
C GLU A 422 -46.74 -1.38 22.16
N ILE A 423 -47.47 -0.48 22.79
CA ILE A 423 -47.31 0.97 22.72
C ILE A 423 -46.91 1.54 24.07
N TYR A 424 -45.81 2.30 24.07
CA TYR A 424 -45.22 2.95 25.23
C TYR A 424 -45.12 4.47 25.01
N GLY A 425 -44.97 5.23 26.10
CA GLY A 425 -44.87 6.69 26.11
C GLY A 425 -45.82 7.32 27.13
N TYR A 426 -45.47 8.52 27.59
CA TYR A 426 -46.23 9.26 28.59
C TYR A 426 -46.22 10.78 28.31
N PRO A 427 -47.36 11.50 28.32
CA PRO A 427 -48.73 11.00 28.44
C PRO A 427 -49.07 9.95 27.37
N GLU A 428 -50.13 9.17 27.59
CA GLU A 428 -50.55 8.10 26.69
C GLU A 428 -50.72 8.63 25.24
N PRO A 429 -50.10 8.01 24.23
CA PRO A 429 -50.12 8.54 22.88
C PRO A 429 -51.42 8.26 22.12
N GLU A 430 -51.78 9.19 21.24
CA GLU A 430 -52.77 8.95 20.18
C GLU A 430 -52.18 7.96 19.16
N ILE A 431 -52.93 6.89 18.88
CA ILE A 431 -52.54 5.79 17.98
C ILE A 431 -53.25 5.98 16.64
N ASN A 432 -52.49 6.08 15.56
CA ASN A 432 -53.02 6.37 14.23
C ASN A 432 -52.44 5.45 13.15
N TRP A 433 -53.28 4.61 12.55
CA TRP A 433 -52.90 3.78 11.40
C TRP A 433 -53.23 4.45 10.07
N TYR A 434 -52.34 4.31 9.08
CA TYR A 434 -52.48 4.82 7.73
C TYR A 434 -52.13 3.77 6.68
N LYS A 435 -52.65 3.93 5.47
CA LYS A 435 -52.13 3.29 4.25
C LYS A 435 -51.82 4.38 3.23
N GLY A 436 -50.53 4.58 2.92
CA GLY A 436 -50.07 5.77 2.22
C GLY A 436 -50.49 7.05 2.98
N LEU A 437 -51.29 7.91 2.34
CA LEU A 437 -51.80 9.15 2.95
C LEU A 437 -53.18 9.00 3.63
N ILE A 438 -53.81 7.82 3.57
CA ILE A 438 -55.19 7.62 4.04
C ILE A 438 -55.17 7.06 5.46
N LYS A 439 -55.71 7.83 6.44
CA LYS A 439 -55.95 7.34 7.81
C LYS A 439 -56.97 6.20 7.77
N LEU A 440 -56.56 5.02 8.24
CA LEU A 440 -57.38 3.82 8.22
C LEU A 440 -58.55 3.96 9.20
N ARG A 441 -59.67 3.34 8.82
CA ARG A 441 -60.90 3.25 9.60
C ARG A 441 -61.38 1.81 9.50
N ARG A 442 -62.16 1.37 10.49
CA ARG A 442 -62.77 0.04 10.49
C ARG A 442 -63.68 -0.16 9.27
N THR A 443 -63.37 -1.17 8.46
CA THR A 443 -64.17 -1.64 7.32
C THR A 443 -64.50 -3.14 7.51
N SER A 444 -65.02 -3.80 6.49
CA SER A 444 -65.23 -5.26 6.48
C SER A 444 -63.92 -6.06 6.28
N ASN A 445 -62.92 -5.48 5.61
CA ASN A 445 -61.60 -6.10 5.34
C ASN A 445 -60.49 -5.60 6.28
N ILE A 446 -60.55 -4.38 6.81
CA ILE A 446 -59.53 -3.81 7.70
C ILE A 446 -60.14 -3.52 9.06
N PHE A 447 -59.55 -4.09 10.11
CA PHE A 447 -59.94 -3.86 11.50
C PHE A 447 -58.73 -3.36 12.28
N VAL A 448 -58.87 -2.19 12.90
CA VAL A 448 -57.94 -1.68 13.91
C VAL A 448 -58.57 -1.90 15.27
N ASP A 449 -57.82 -2.54 16.16
CA ASP A 449 -58.13 -2.67 17.58
C ASP A 449 -57.14 -1.81 18.39
N ASP A 450 -57.69 -0.97 19.25
CA ASP A 450 -57.02 -0.01 20.14
C ASP A 450 -57.65 -0.04 21.54
N GLN A 451 -58.49 -1.05 21.84
CA GLN A 451 -59.29 -1.12 23.06
C GLN A 451 -58.47 -1.55 24.29
N GLU A 452 -57.34 -2.22 24.06
CA GLU A 452 -56.40 -2.65 25.10
C GLU A 452 -55.34 -1.56 25.32
N LYS A 453 -55.31 -0.99 26.54
CA LYS A 453 -54.39 0.11 26.87
C LYS A 453 -52.93 -0.32 26.71
N GLY A 454 -52.17 0.46 25.93
CA GLY A 454 -50.78 0.15 25.61
C GLY A 454 -50.61 -0.92 24.51
N MET A 455 -51.67 -1.22 23.74
CA MET A 455 -51.64 -2.16 22.62
C MET A 455 -52.37 -1.58 21.41
N THR A 456 -51.95 -1.97 20.20
CA THR A 456 -52.76 -1.83 18.99
C THR A 456 -52.56 -3.02 18.05
N LYS A 457 -53.65 -3.41 17.38
CA LYS A 457 -53.70 -4.56 16.48
C LYS A 457 -54.32 -4.12 15.15
N LEU A 458 -53.60 -4.28 14.05
CA LEU A 458 -54.12 -4.09 12.70
C LEU A 458 -54.34 -5.46 12.08
N VAL A 459 -55.59 -5.78 11.78
CA VAL A 459 -56.01 -7.03 11.13
C VAL A 459 -56.50 -6.74 9.72
N VAL A 460 -55.89 -7.38 8.73
CA VAL A 460 -56.29 -7.34 7.32
C VAL A 460 -56.85 -8.71 6.94
N LYS A 461 -58.17 -8.76 6.67
CA LYS A 461 -58.93 -9.99 6.37
C LYS A 461 -59.11 -10.18 4.88
N ASN A 462 -59.11 -11.43 4.43
CA ASN A 462 -59.31 -11.82 3.03
C ASN A 462 -58.35 -11.10 2.06
N PHE A 463 -57.06 -11.05 2.42
CA PHE A 463 -56.04 -10.21 1.79
C PHE A 463 -56.05 -10.26 0.26
N SER A 464 -56.25 -9.10 -0.37
CA SER A 464 -56.34 -8.92 -1.82
C SER A 464 -55.19 -8.05 -2.38
N PHE A 465 -55.13 -7.89 -3.70
CA PHE A 465 -54.12 -7.04 -4.34
C PHE A 465 -54.27 -5.56 -3.93
N GLU A 466 -55.50 -5.10 -3.69
CA GLU A 466 -55.80 -3.75 -3.20
C GLU A 466 -55.35 -3.55 -1.74
N ASP A 467 -55.21 -4.64 -0.97
CA ASP A 467 -54.72 -4.63 0.40
C ASP A 467 -53.18 -4.67 0.50
N ALA A 468 -52.46 -5.05 -0.56
CA ALA A 468 -50.99 -4.99 -0.57
C ALA A 468 -50.43 -3.54 -0.48
N GLY A 469 -49.22 -3.38 0.04
CA GLY A 469 -48.52 -2.09 0.19
C GLY A 469 -48.15 -1.75 1.63
N ILE A 470 -47.77 -0.48 1.87
CA ILE A 470 -47.23 -0.01 3.15
C ILE A 470 -48.34 0.54 4.06
N TYR A 471 -48.34 0.05 5.30
CA TYR A 471 -49.17 0.47 6.41
C TYR A 471 -48.29 1.20 7.44
N THR A 472 -48.66 2.44 7.79
CA THR A 472 -47.89 3.28 8.72
C THR A 472 -48.64 3.40 10.06
N LEU A 473 -48.00 2.97 11.14
CA LEU A 473 -48.40 3.31 12.51
C LEU A 473 -47.75 4.64 12.90
N HIS A 474 -48.54 5.60 13.35
CA HIS A 474 -48.12 6.93 13.79
C HIS A 474 -48.61 7.16 15.22
N LEU A 475 -47.67 7.41 16.12
CA LEU A 475 -47.90 7.66 17.54
C LEU A 475 -47.59 9.12 17.86
N ILE A 476 -48.43 9.79 18.65
CA ILE A 476 -48.26 11.21 19.00
C ILE A 476 -48.61 11.44 20.48
N ASN A 477 -47.74 12.10 21.24
CA ASN A 477 -48.09 12.67 22.55
C ASN A 477 -47.44 14.06 22.74
N ALA A 478 -47.57 14.64 23.95
CA ALA A 478 -47.00 15.95 24.27
C ALA A 478 -45.46 16.01 24.16
N ALA A 479 -44.76 14.89 24.37
CA ALA A 479 -43.30 14.81 24.23
C ALA A 479 -42.84 14.70 22.77
N GLY A 480 -43.71 14.29 21.84
CA GLY A 480 -43.44 14.24 20.40
C GLY A 480 -44.15 13.11 19.65
N GLU A 481 -43.71 12.85 18.41
CA GLU A 481 -44.26 11.81 17.54
C GLU A 481 -43.24 10.74 17.14
N ARG A 482 -43.74 9.57 16.71
CA ARG A 482 -42.95 8.50 16.08
C ARG A 482 -43.79 7.76 15.02
N LYS A 483 -43.15 7.25 13.97
CA LYS A 483 -43.79 6.47 12.90
C LYS A 483 -43.07 5.14 12.65
N TYR A 484 -43.83 4.13 12.21
CA TYR A 484 -43.36 2.80 11.87
C TYR A 484 -44.09 2.30 10.62
N ASP A 485 -43.34 1.80 9.64
CA ASP A 485 -43.88 1.29 8.38
C ASP A 485 -43.83 -0.24 8.33
N PHE A 486 -44.93 -0.86 7.89
CA PHE A 486 -45.10 -2.30 7.73
C PHE A 486 -45.56 -2.60 6.31
N GLU A 487 -44.79 -3.38 5.55
CA GLU A 487 -45.09 -3.68 4.14
C GLU A 487 -45.76 -5.05 4.00
N LEU A 488 -46.99 -5.07 3.47
CA LEU A 488 -47.69 -6.30 3.13
C LEU A 488 -47.50 -6.64 1.64
N ARG A 489 -46.75 -7.71 1.36
CA ARG A 489 -46.50 -8.22 0.00
C ARG A 489 -47.37 -9.43 -0.31
N MET A 490 -47.93 -9.48 -1.52
CA MET A 490 -48.68 -10.64 -1.98
C MET A 490 -47.76 -11.74 -2.53
N LEU A 491 -47.94 -12.96 -2.03
CA LEU A 491 -47.30 -14.17 -2.57
C LEU A 491 -48.01 -14.66 -3.84
N LYS A 492 -47.23 -14.88 -4.90
CA LYS A 492 -47.70 -15.27 -6.24
C LYS A 492 -46.70 -16.21 -6.95
N ARG A 493 -47.07 -16.70 -8.13
CA ARG A 493 -46.15 -17.43 -9.02
C ARG A 493 -45.04 -16.50 -9.52
N PRO A 494 -43.84 -17.02 -9.83
CA PRO A 494 -42.71 -16.22 -10.27
C PRO A 494 -42.89 -15.77 -11.73
N GLY A 495 -42.10 -14.78 -12.14
CA GLY A 495 -42.00 -14.35 -13.54
C GLY A 495 -41.24 -15.37 -14.42
N PRO A 496 -41.34 -15.26 -15.75
CA PRO A 496 -40.49 -16.04 -16.66
C PRO A 496 -39.01 -15.71 -16.45
N PRO A 497 -38.09 -16.67 -16.64
CA PRO A 497 -36.66 -16.39 -16.81
C PRO A 497 -36.43 -15.29 -17.87
N GLU A 498 -35.38 -14.47 -17.74
CA GLU A 498 -35.16 -13.40 -18.72
C GLU A 498 -34.84 -13.96 -20.12
N GLN A 499 -35.30 -13.25 -21.15
CA GLN A 499 -34.98 -13.52 -22.54
C GLN A 499 -33.90 -12.57 -23.07
N PRO A 500 -33.08 -12.99 -24.05
CA PRO A 500 -33.10 -14.30 -24.71
C PRO A 500 -32.39 -15.40 -23.90
N ILE A 501 -32.93 -16.62 -23.95
CA ILE A 501 -32.22 -17.81 -23.45
C ILE A 501 -31.11 -18.18 -24.45
N ARG A 502 -29.85 -18.25 -23.98
CA ARG A 502 -28.71 -18.72 -24.78
C ARG A 502 -28.88 -20.21 -25.05
N CYS A 503 -28.86 -20.59 -26.32
CA CYS A 503 -29.12 -21.95 -26.77
C CYS A 503 -28.14 -22.29 -27.91
N VAL A 504 -27.17 -23.16 -27.64
CA VAL A 504 -26.07 -23.48 -28.56
C VAL A 504 -25.85 -24.99 -28.68
N PRO A 505 -25.41 -25.52 -29.83
CA PRO A 505 -25.06 -26.94 -29.93
C PRO A 505 -23.88 -27.29 -29.01
N GLY A 506 -24.04 -28.33 -28.21
CA GLY A 506 -23.06 -28.78 -27.21
C GLY A 506 -22.44 -30.14 -27.57
N GLY A 507 -22.40 -30.49 -28.86
CA GLY A 507 -21.93 -31.77 -29.38
C GLY A 507 -22.81 -32.32 -30.51
N GLU A 508 -22.52 -33.55 -30.96
CA GLU A 508 -23.27 -34.20 -32.04
C GLU A 508 -24.73 -34.53 -31.64
N ASN A 509 -24.93 -34.92 -30.38
CA ASN A 509 -26.22 -35.35 -29.80
C ASN A 509 -26.61 -34.52 -28.56
N SER A 510 -26.11 -33.29 -28.44
CA SER A 510 -26.31 -32.43 -27.28
C SER A 510 -26.47 -30.95 -27.62
N ILE A 511 -27.24 -30.24 -26.79
CA ILE A 511 -27.48 -28.79 -26.87
C ILE A 511 -27.36 -28.22 -25.45
N GLU A 512 -26.66 -27.11 -25.33
CA GLU A 512 -26.47 -26.37 -24.07
C GLU A 512 -27.44 -25.20 -24.00
N LEU A 513 -28.14 -25.09 -22.86
CA LEU A 513 -28.98 -23.96 -22.51
C LEU A 513 -28.35 -23.15 -21.38
N SER A 514 -28.49 -21.82 -21.42
CA SER A 514 -28.19 -20.90 -20.32
C SER A 514 -29.19 -19.74 -20.28
N TRP A 515 -29.63 -19.35 -19.09
CA TRP A 515 -30.66 -18.32 -18.86
C TRP A 515 -30.37 -17.54 -17.57
N ASN A 516 -30.93 -16.34 -17.47
CA ASN A 516 -30.90 -15.54 -16.23
C ASN A 516 -32.14 -15.83 -15.35
N PRO A 517 -32.06 -15.64 -14.03
CA PRO A 517 -33.23 -15.71 -13.13
C PRO A 517 -34.33 -14.71 -13.53
N PRO A 518 -35.58 -14.93 -13.10
CA PRO A 518 -36.67 -13.97 -13.34
C PRO A 518 -36.46 -12.68 -12.54
N LYS A 519 -36.92 -11.55 -13.10
CA LYS A 519 -36.91 -10.23 -12.42
C LYS A 519 -37.80 -10.13 -11.18
N ASP A 520 -38.73 -11.06 -11.04
CA ASP A 520 -39.74 -11.12 -9.98
C ASP A 520 -39.91 -12.59 -9.58
N ASP A 521 -39.55 -12.93 -8.34
CA ASP A 521 -39.65 -14.28 -7.78
C ASP A 521 -41.08 -14.61 -7.30
N GLY A 522 -42.02 -13.67 -7.41
CA GLY A 522 -43.38 -13.80 -6.87
C GLY A 522 -43.44 -13.70 -5.35
N GLY A 523 -42.36 -13.24 -4.70
CA GLY A 523 -42.22 -13.15 -3.25
C GLY A 523 -41.80 -14.46 -2.57
N SER A 524 -41.56 -15.54 -3.30
CA SER A 524 -41.08 -16.83 -2.76
C SER A 524 -39.85 -17.29 -3.56
N PRO A 525 -38.79 -17.82 -2.91
CA PRO A 525 -37.59 -18.23 -3.62
C PRO A 525 -37.89 -19.21 -4.74
N ILE A 526 -37.18 -19.05 -5.87
CA ILE A 526 -37.21 -20.03 -6.95
C ILE A 526 -36.62 -21.33 -6.44
N LEU A 527 -37.43 -22.40 -6.45
CA LEU A 527 -37.04 -23.73 -6.03
C LEU A 527 -36.41 -24.51 -7.19
N PHE A 528 -36.99 -24.37 -8.39
CA PHE A 528 -36.55 -25.09 -9.59
C PHE A 528 -36.76 -24.29 -10.88
N TYR A 529 -36.05 -24.66 -11.94
CA TYR A 529 -36.41 -24.34 -13.32
C TYR A 529 -36.85 -25.62 -14.05
N LEU A 530 -38.02 -25.57 -14.67
CA LEU A 530 -38.55 -26.61 -15.56
C LEU A 530 -38.07 -26.36 -16.98
N ILE A 531 -37.44 -27.36 -17.60
CA ILE A 531 -36.94 -27.30 -18.98
C ILE A 531 -37.76 -28.25 -19.85
N GLU A 532 -38.30 -27.75 -20.96
CA GLU A 532 -39.06 -28.54 -21.93
C GLU A 532 -38.49 -28.37 -23.35
N LYS A 533 -38.60 -29.41 -24.17
CA LYS A 533 -38.14 -29.43 -25.57
C LYS A 533 -39.28 -29.62 -26.56
N TYR A 534 -39.09 -29.11 -27.77
CA TYR A 534 -39.98 -29.28 -28.90
C TYR A 534 -39.18 -29.57 -30.18
N GLU A 535 -39.35 -30.75 -30.77
CA GLU A 535 -38.68 -31.11 -32.02
C GLU A 535 -39.43 -30.58 -33.25
N THR A 536 -38.84 -29.63 -33.95
CA THR A 536 -39.55 -28.84 -34.98
C THR A 536 -39.95 -29.61 -36.25
N LYS A 537 -39.45 -30.84 -36.45
CA LYS A 537 -39.77 -31.68 -37.63
C LYS A 537 -40.90 -32.69 -37.38
N MET A 538 -41.03 -33.22 -36.16
CA MET A 538 -41.94 -34.33 -35.83
C MET A 538 -42.70 -34.16 -34.50
N GLY A 539 -42.36 -33.16 -33.70
CA GLY A 539 -42.96 -32.91 -32.40
C GLY A 539 -44.40 -32.42 -32.50
N LYS A 540 -45.31 -33.07 -31.76
CA LYS A 540 -46.71 -32.65 -31.64
C LYS A 540 -47.00 -31.86 -30.37
N GLU A 541 -46.14 -31.95 -29.37
CA GLU A 541 -46.29 -31.35 -28.05
C GLU A 541 -44.93 -31.00 -27.42
N TRP A 542 -44.96 -30.22 -26.33
CA TRP A 542 -43.79 -29.93 -25.50
C TRP A 542 -43.52 -31.10 -24.56
N ILE A 543 -42.25 -31.50 -24.44
CA ILE A 543 -41.83 -32.65 -23.64
C ILE A 543 -40.92 -32.17 -22.51
N GLU A 544 -41.27 -32.47 -21.25
CA GLU A 544 -40.40 -32.22 -20.08
C GLU A 544 -39.06 -32.96 -20.25
N VAL A 545 -37.97 -32.21 -20.13
CA VAL A 545 -36.59 -32.72 -20.21
C VAL A 545 -36.09 -33.02 -18.81
N THR A 546 -36.18 -32.04 -17.91
CA THR A 546 -35.74 -32.14 -16.52
C THR A 546 -36.23 -30.94 -15.71
N ARG A 547 -36.02 -31.00 -14.39
CA ARG A 547 -36.04 -29.85 -13.49
C ARG A 547 -34.66 -29.69 -12.89
N VAL A 548 -34.11 -28.48 -12.96
CA VAL A 548 -32.84 -28.12 -12.31
C VAL A 548 -33.12 -27.25 -11.09
N ASN A 549 -32.19 -27.19 -10.14
CA ASN A 549 -32.39 -26.41 -8.91
C ASN A 549 -32.49 -24.90 -9.20
N GLY A 550 -33.14 -24.13 -8.33
CA GLY A 550 -33.36 -22.68 -8.52
C GLY A 550 -32.09 -21.82 -8.52
N ASN A 551 -30.93 -22.39 -8.17
CA ASN A 551 -29.59 -21.82 -8.27
C ASN A 551 -28.80 -22.27 -9.52
N GLU A 552 -29.38 -23.12 -10.37
CA GLU A 552 -28.79 -23.54 -11.64
C GLU A 552 -29.32 -22.67 -12.80
N PHE A 553 -28.38 -22.09 -13.57
CA PHE A 553 -28.66 -21.13 -14.65
C PHE A 553 -28.26 -21.67 -16.04
N SER A 554 -27.88 -22.94 -16.11
CA SER A 554 -27.44 -23.60 -17.33
C SER A 554 -27.69 -25.11 -17.27
N HIS A 555 -27.99 -25.74 -18.40
CA HIS A 555 -28.16 -27.19 -18.48
C HIS A 555 -27.80 -27.75 -19.87
N THR A 556 -27.06 -28.86 -19.90
CA THR A 556 -26.72 -29.57 -21.15
C THR A 556 -27.72 -30.69 -21.42
N ILE A 557 -28.58 -30.50 -22.42
CA ILE A 557 -29.54 -31.51 -22.87
C ILE A 557 -28.82 -32.50 -23.77
N ARG A 558 -28.82 -33.78 -23.39
CA ARG A 558 -28.15 -34.89 -24.10
C ARG A 558 -29.17 -35.80 -24.78
N HIS A 559 -28.67 -36.77 -25.56
CA HIS A 559 -29.47 -37.77 -26.29
C HIS A 559 -30.48 -37.15 -27.28
N LEU A 560 -30.07 -36.04 -27.91
CA LEU A 560 -30.81 -35.43 -29.01
C LEU A 560 -30.42 -36.08 -30.35
N ILE A 561 -31.30 -35.98 -31.35
CA ILE A 561 -31.05 -36.55 -32.68
C ILE A 561 -30.12 -35.62 -33.45
N ALA A 562 -28.97 -36.14 -33.89
CA ALA A 562 -28.02 -35.40 -34.72
C ALA A 562 -28.69 -34.95 -36.03
N GLY A 563 -28.50 -33.68 -36.40
CA GLY A 563 -29.14 -33.03 -37.55
C GLY A 563 -30.62 -32.63 -37.36
N SER A 564 -31.26 -32.96 -36.23
CA SER A 564 -32.61 -32.47 -35.91
C SER A 564 -32.61 -31.04 -35.36
N ARG A 565 -33.73 -30.35 -35.58
CA ARG A 565 -33.95 -28.97 -35.13
C ARG A 565 -34.88 -28.96 -33.92
N TYR A 566 -34.46 -28.30 -32.85
CA TYR A 566 -35.20 -28.18 -31.59
C TYR A 566 -35.49 -26.72 -31.25
N ARG A 567 -36.56 -26.49 -30.50
CA ARG A 567 -36.77 -25.32 -29.63
C ARG A 567 -36.89 -25.79 -28.19
N PHE A 568 -36.55 -24.93 -27.25
CA PHE A 568 -36.68 -25.20 -25.82
C PHE A 568 -37.44 -24.07 -25.15
N ARG A 569 -38.03 -24.37 -23.99
CA ARG A 569 -38.59 -23.37 -23.10
C ARG A 569 -38.22 -23.66 -21.66
N VAL A 570 -38.04 -22.61 -20.87
CA VAL A 570 -37.67 -22.69 -19.46
C VAL A 570 -38.67 -21.88 -18.63
N SER A 571 -39.23 -22.48 -17.59
CA SER A 571 -40.13 -21.82 -16.64
C SER A 571 -39.55 -21.88 -15.24
N SER A 572 -39.68 -20.82 -14.46
CA SER A 572 -39.28 -20.81 -13.06
C SER A 572 -40.41 -21.36 -12.17
N ILE A 573 -40.07 -21.98 -11.04
CA ILE A 573 -41.02 -22.59 -10.10
C ILE A 573 -40.70 -22.13 -8.68
N ASN A 574 -41.69 -21.55 -8.00
CA ASN A 574 -41.67 -21.36 -6.55
C ASN A 574 -42.78 -22.22 -5.89
N GLU A 575 -42.97 -22.12 -4.57
CA GLU A 575 -43.98 -22.92 -3.84
C GLU A 575 -45.44 -22.63 -4.27
N PHE A 576 -45.70 -21.49 -4.91
CA PHE A 576 -47.02 -21.07 -5.42
C PHE A 576 -47.29 -21.50 -6.86
N GLY A 577 -46.27 -22.02 -7.57
CA GLY A 577 -46.39 -22.68 -8.86
C GLY A 577 -45.39 -22.19 -9.91
N THR A 578 -45.65 -22.61 -11.15
CA THR A 578 -44.80 -22.35 -12.33
C THR A 578 -45.12 -21.00 -12.98
N SER A 579 -44.08 -20.30 -13.44
CA SER A 579 -44.18 -19.10 -14.28
C SER A 579 -44.75 -19.38 -15.67
N ASP A 580 -45.02 -18.31 -16.43
CA ASP A 580 -45.04 -18.43 -17.89
C ASP A 580 -43.64 -18.85 -18.41
N PRO A 581 -43.56 -19.56 -19.54
CA PRO A 581 -42.29 -20.04 -20.09
C PRO A 581 -41.54 -18.97 -20.90
N ALA A 582 -40.23 -18.86 -20.69
CA ALA A 582 -39.31 -18.17 -21.60
C ALA A 582 -38.85 -19.13 -22.72
N MET A 583 -38.74 -18.63 -23.95
CA MET A 583 -38.59 -19.44 -25.17
C MET A 583 -37.19 -19.27 -25.81
N THR A 584 -36.62 -20.34 -26.38
CA THR A 584 -35.42 -20.24 -27.24
C THR A 584 -35.78 -20.04 -28.70
N GLU A 585 -34.83 -19.49 -29.46
CA GLU A 585 -34.82 -19.68 -30.91
C GLU A 585 -34.61 -21.14 -31.33
N SER A 586 -34.83 -21.44 -32.61
CA SER A 586 -34.64 -22.80 -33.13
C SER A 586 -33.17 -23.13 -33.44
N VAL A 587 -32.66 -24.19 -32.85
CA VAL A 587 -31.27 -24.64 -32.93
C VAL A 587 -31.20 -26.03 -33.59
N VAL A 588 -30.11 -26.32 -34.31
CA VAL A 588 -29.87 -27.65 -34.91
C VAL A 588 -28.83 -28.38 -34.05
N CYS A 589 -29.15 -29.60 -33.63
CA CYS A 589 -28.22 -30.47 -32.92
C CYS A 589 -27.11 -30.94 -33.88
N ARG A 590 -25.91 -30.39 -33.77
CA ARG A 590 -24.74 -30.77 -34.59
C ARG A 590 -23.46 -30.38 -33.87
N LYS A 591 -22.37 -31.12 -34.12
CA LYS A 591 -21.03 -30.63 -33.78
C LYS A 591 -20.74 -29.37 -34.62
N ILE A 592 -20.28 -28.30 -33.96
CA ILE A 592 -19.69 -27.14 -34.64
C ILE A 592 -18.17 -27.32 -34.57
N LEU A 593 -17.51 -27.13 -35.71
CA LEU A 593 -16.07 -27.12 -35.86
C LEU A 593 -15.66 -25.71 -36.25
N GLU A 594 -14.59 -25.20 -35.65
CA GLU A 594 -14.06 -23.86 -35.88
C GLU A 594 -12.56 -23.96 -36.20
N ARG A 595 -11.95 -22.89 -36.71
CA ARG A 595 -10.48 -22.83 -36.81
C ARG A 595 -9.85 -22.75 -35.40
N PRO A 596 -8.60 -23.21 -35.19
CA PRO A 596 -8.02 -23.17 -33.86
C PRO A 596 -7.68 -21.72 -33.45
N SER A 597 -7.53 -21.51 -32.15
CA SER A 597 -6.93 -20.27 -31.62
C SER A 597 -5.42 -20.20 -31.92
N PRO A 598 -4.78 -19.02 -31.85
CA PRO A 598 -3.32 -18.92 -31.93
C PRO A 598 -2.61 -19.79 -30.87
N PRO A 599 -1.41 -20.32 -31.16
CA PRO A 599 -0.52 -20.91 -30.14
C PRO A 599 -0.24 -19.92 -29.00
N THR A 600 0.20 -20.41 -27.83
CA THR A 600 0.37 -19.56 -26.65
C THR A 600 1.84 -19.47 -26.19
N GLY A 601 2.12 -18.42 -25.40
CA GLY A 601 3.42 -18.17 -24.80
C GLY A 601 3.53 -18.62 -23.34
N PRO A 602 4.68 -18.35 -22.68
CA PRO A 602 5.89 -17.76 -23.24
C PRO A 602 6.69 -18.77 -24.08
N ILE A 603 7.37 -18.30 -25.12
CA ILE A 603 8.36 -19.14 -25.82
C ILE A 603 9.60 -19.38 -24.94
N LYS A 604 10.30 -20.49 -25.20
CA LYS A 604 11.62 -20.78 -24.61
C LYS A 604 12.59 -21.21 -25.70
N THR A 605 13.83 -20.77 -25.61
CA THR A 605 14.90 -21.18 -26.52
C THR A 605 16.01 -21.94 -25.79
N SER A 606 16.57 -22.95 -26.44
CA SER A 606 17.68 -23.75 -25.93
C SER A 606 18.66 -24.11 -27.04
N ASP A 607 19.79 -24.72 -26.65
CA ASP A 607 20.73 -25.35 -27.59
C ASP A 607 21.27 -24.40 -28.69
N HIS A 608 21.47 -23.12 -28.33
CA HIS A 608 21.93 -22.09 -29.26
C HIS A 608 23.35 -22.38 -29.77
N THR A 609 23.51 -22.37 -31.09
CA THR A 609 24.77 -22.44 -31.81
C THR A 609 25.10 -21.07 -32.42
N GLU A 610 26.07 -20.99 -33.34
CA GLU A 610 26.30 -19.79 -34.14
C GLU A 610 25.29 -19.57 -35.28
N SER A 611 24.42 -20.55 -35.58
CA SER A 611 23.47 -20.48 -36.71
C SER A 611 22.10 -21.15 -36.47
N SER A 612 21.84 -21.64 -35.26
CA SER A 612 20.60 -22.33 -34.89
C SER A 612 20.24 -22.25 -33.40
N PHE A 613 18.98 -22.54 -33.07
CA PHE A 613 18.51 -22.80 -31.70
C PHE A 613 17.23 -23.66 -31.70
N ASN A 614 16.94 -24.34 -30.60
CA ASN A 614 15.67 -25.05 -30.40
C ASN A 614 14.61 -24.11 -29.79
N LEU A 615 13.48 -23.94 -30.47
CA LEU A 615 12.33 -23.15 -30.03
C LEU A 615 11.27 -24.06 -29.40
N HIS A 616 10.71 -23.64 -28.27
CA HIS A 616 9.60 -24.30 -27.59
C HIS A 616 8.45 -23.30 -27.37
N TRP A 617 7.21 -23.75 -27.52
CA TRP A 617 5.99 -22.95 -27.33
C TRP A 617 4.89 -23.76 -26.62
N ASN A 618 3.80 -23.09 -26.24
CA ASN A 618 2.64 -23.73 -25.65
C ASN A 618 1.53 -23.92 -26.70
N PRO A 619 0.69 -24.97 -26.59
CA PRO A 619 -0.42 -25.21 -27.51
C PRO A 619 -1.43 -24.06 -27.51
N PRO A 620 -2.31 -23.96 -28.52
CA PRO A 620 -3.44 -23.04 -28.48
C PRO A 620 -4.39 -23.41 -27.33
N GLU A 621 -5.04 -22.41 -26.73
CA GLU A 621 -6.01 -22.60 -25.64
C GLU A 621 -7.25 -23.38 -26.10
N TYR A 622 -7.63 -23.19 -27.37
CA TYR A 622 -8.74 -23.85 -28.02
C TYR A 622 -8.35 -24.38 -29.41
N ASP A 623 -8.66 -25.66 -29.66
CA ASP A 623 -8.36 -26.39 -30.90
C ASP A 623 -9.45 -26.27 -31.99
N GLY A 624 -10.57 -25.60 -31.71
CA GLY A 624 -11.70 -25.49 -32.64
C GLY A 624 -12.61 -26.74 -32.67
N ASN A 625 -12.56 -27.59 -31.64
CA ASN A 625 -13.18 -28.92 -31.57
C ASN A 625 -12.65 -29.92 -32.62
N SER A 626 -11.48 -29.68 -33.22
CA SER A 626 -10.86 -30.53 -34.24
C SER A 626 -9.35 -30.66 -33.99
N PRO A 627 -8.74 -31.86 -34.12
CA PRO A 627 -7.31 -32.05 -33.87
C PRO A 627 -6.41 -31.13 -34.71
N LEU A 628 -5.34 -30.63 -34.08
CA LEU A 628 -4.31 -29.86 -34.77
C LEU A 628 -3.51 -30.76 -35.72
N ILE A 629 -3.28 -30.28 -36.93
CA ILE A 629 -2.56 -31.00 -37.99
C ILE A 629 -1.08 -30.62 -38.00
N GLU A 630 -0.76 -29.32 -37.96
CA GLU A 630 0.63 -28.83 -37.97
C GLU A 630 0.76 -27.43 -37.35
N TYR A 631 1.99 -27.10 -36.95
CA TYR A 631 2.46 -25.74 -36.66
C TYR A 631 3.42 -25.28 -37.76
N LEU A 632 3.33 -24.00 -38.13
CA LEU A 632 4.23 -23.26 -39.01
C LEU A 632 5.00 -22.24 -38.18
N ILE A 633 6.34 -22.28 -38.27
CA ILE A 633 7.23 -21.31 -37.62
C ILE A 633 7.91 -20.46 -38.70
N GLU A 634 7.82 -19.15 -38.55
CA GLU A 634 8.44 -18.17 -39.44
C GLU A 634 9.35 -17.22 -38.64
N THR A 635 10.47 -16.84 -39.26
CA THR A 635 11.47 -15.90 -38.72
C THR A 635 11.49 -14.61 -39.52
N ARG A 636 11.83 -13.49 -38.87
CA ARG A 636 12.14 -12.21 -39.50
C ARG A 636 13.33 -11.57 -38.81
N GLU A 637 14.32 -11.15 -39.59
CA GLU A 637 15.51 -10.48 -39.10
C GLU A 637 15.19 -9.04 -38.67
N VAL A 638 15.88 -8.55 -37.64
CA VAL A 638 15.71 -7.19 -37.10
C VAL A 638 17.09 -6.55 -36.94
N ASP A 639 17.37 -5.55 -37.77
CA ASP A 639 18.55 -4.69 -37.61
C ASP A 639 18.25 -3.59 -36.58
N GLU A 640 19.03 -3.54 -35.50
CA GLU A 640 18.84 -2.57 -34.40
C GLU A 640 19.40 -1.17 -34.74
N THR A 641 20.11 -1.02 -35.86
CA THR A 641 20.85 0.21 -36.23
C THR A 641 20.28 0.96 -37.44
N GLU A 642 19.35 0.38 -38.20
CA GLU A 642 18.70 1.04 -39.34
C GLU A 642 17.17 0.99 -39.25
N THR A 643 16.49 2.07 -39.61
CA THR A 643 15.02 2.17 -39.66
C THR A 643 14.38 1.41 -40.83
N THR A 644 15.04 0.35 -41.32
CA THR A 644 14.68 -0.43 -42.52
C THR A 644 14.58 -1.91 -42.18
N ILE A 645 13.49 -2.29 -41.52
CA ILE A 645 13.11 -3.69 -41.30
C ILE A 645 13.06 -4.41 -42.66
N THR A 646 13.80 -5.51 -42.82
CA THR A 646 13.64 -6.38 -43.99
C THR A 646 12.24 -7.00 -43.96
N ASN A 647 11.36 -6.50 -44.83
CA ASN A 647 9.91 -6.57 -44.60
C ASN A 647 9.25 -7.92 -44.96
N THR A 648 10.01 -9.01 -44.92
CA THR A 648 9.59 -10.35 -45.38
C THR A 648 9.82 -11.41 -44.30
N TRP A 649 8.74 -11.96 -43.76
CA TRP A 649 8.78 -13.19 -42.99
C TRP A 649 9.28 -14.36 -43.86
N LYS A 650 10.21 -15.16 -43.34
CA LYS A 650 10.73 -16.36 -43.99
C LYS A 650 10.21 -17.59 -43.24
N LYS A 651 9.70 -18.59 -43.98
CA LYS A 651 9.39 -19.91 -43.40
C LYS A 651 10.67 -20.54 -42.87
N SER A 652 10.72 -20.79 -41.56
CA SER A 652 11.81 -21.54 -40.95
C SER A 652 11.54 -23.03 -41.04
N THR A 653 10.40 -23.50 -40.48
CA THR A 653 10.08 -24.93 -40.43
C THR A 653 8.59 -25.18 -40.18
N THR A 654 8.17 -26.44 -40.25
CA THR A 654 6.82 -26.92 -39.94
C THR A 654 6.90 -28.23 -39.18
N VAL A 655 6.12 -28.39 -38.12
CA VAL A 655 6.06 -29.61 -37.28
C VAL A 655 4.61 -30.09 -37.11
N ASN A 656 4.41 -31.35 -36.73
CA ASN A 656 3.09 -31.94 -36.47
C ASN A 656 2.34 -31.17 -35.34
N GLY A 657 1.01 -31.11 -35.39
CA GLY A 657 0.14 -30.48 -34.38
C GLY A 657 0.25 -31.06 -32.96
N GLU A 658 0.84 -32.25 -32.78
CA GLU A 658 1.22 -32.80 -31.47
C GLU A 658 2.60 -32.31 -30.95
N THR A 659 3.40 -31.65 -31.80
CA THR A 659 4.78 -31.25 -31.50
C THR A 659 4.84 -29.78 -31.05
N LEU A 660 5.47 -29.53 -29.90
CA LEU A 660 5.59 -28.21 -29.25
C LEU A 660 7.04 -27.67 -29.23
N THR A 661 7.91 -28.23 -30.06
CA THR A 661 9.32 -27.85 -30.19
C THR A 661 9.77 -27.94 -31.65
N ALA A 662 10.68 -27.07 -32.07
CA ALA A 662 11.26 -27.06 -33.40
C ALA A 662 12.68 -26.49 -33.39
N MET A 663 13.58 -27.11 -34.15
CA MET A 663 14.89 -26.52 -34.42
C MET A 663 14.75 -25.43 -35.48
N ILE A 664 15.29 -24.25 -35.17
CA ILE A 664 15.35 -23.08 -36.04
C ILE A 664 16.79 -22.97 -36.54
N GLU A 665 17.00 -23.04 -37.85
CA GLU A 665 18.32 -23.16 -38.49
C GLU A 665 18.51 -22.12 -39.60
N ASN A 666 19.75 -22.03 -40.13
CA ASN A 666 20.15 -21.09 -41.18
C ASN A 666 20.03 -19.63 -40.76
N LEU A 667 20.38 -19.33 -39.50
CA LEU A 667 20.41 -17.98 -38.95
C LEU A 667 21.84 -17.41 -39.00
N GLU A 668 21.96 -16.09 -39.02
CA GLU A 668 23.25 -15.41 -38.99
C GLU A 668 23.67 -15.09 -37.54
N LYS A 669 24.95 -15.36 -37.23
CA LYS A 669 25.56 -15.09 -35.92
C LYS A 669 25.45 -13.59 -35.55
N GLU A 670 25.19 -13.33 -34.27
CA GLU A 670 25.04 -12.00 -33.67
C GLU A 670 23.85 -11.17 -34.18
N LYS A 671 23.01 -11.72 -35.07
CA LYS A 671 21.76 -11.08 -35.50
C LYS A 671 20.57 -11.41 -34.60
N THR A 672 19.62 -10.48 -34.56
CA THR A 672 18.38 -10.55 -33.80
C THR A 672 17.22 -10.95 -34.72
N TYR A 673 16.43 -11.96 -34.33
CA TYR A 673 15.27 -12.44 -35.08
C TYR A 673 13.98 -12.34 -34.26
N GLN A 674 12.93 -11.85 -34.90
CA GLN A 674 11.54 -12.03 -34.49
C GLN A 674 11.00 -13.36 -35.00
N LEU A 675 10.03 -13.90 -34.26
CA LEU A 675 9.36 -15.16 -34.54
C LEU A 675 7.85 -14.93 -34.72
N ARG A 676 7.20 -15.81 -35.46
CA ARG A 676 5.76 -16.05 -35.33
C ARG A 676 5.43 -17.52 -35.50
N ILE A 677 4.38 -17.99 -34.82
CA ILE A 677 3.95 -19.38 -34.80
C ILE A 677 2.46 -19.42 -35.14
N THR A 678 2.07 -20.22 -36.13
CA THR A 678 0.67 -20.40 -36.55
C THR A 678 0.35 -21.90 -36.54
N CYS A 679 -0.88 -22.31 -36.23
CA CYS A 679 -1.30 -23.72 -36.27
C CYS A 679 -2.53 -23.90 -37.15
N ARG A 680 -2.87 -25.12 -37.56
CA ARG A 680 -4.13 -25.42 -38.26
C ARG A 680 -4.78 -26.71 -37.78
N ASN A 681 -6.09 -26.79 -37.95
CA ASN A 681 -6.86 -28.03 -37.86
C ASN A 681 -7.46 -28.36 -39.25
N GLU A 682 -8.52 -29.18 -39.31
CA GLU A 682 -9.18 -29.53 -40.58
C GLU A 682 -10.00 -28.40 -41.22
N ILE A 683 -10.29 -27.32 -40.48
CA ILE A 683 -11.12 -26.19 -40.92
C ILE A 683 -10.26 -25.11 -41.57
N ASP A 684 -9.31 -24.54 -40.83
CA ASP A 684 -8.38 -23.50 -41.33
C ASP A 684 -7.18 -23.33 -40.38
N TRP A 685 -6.27 -22.41 -40.75
CA TRP A 685 -5.23 -21.86 -39.90
C TRP A 685 -5.79 -20.93 -38.81
N SER A 686 -5.13 -20.91 -37.66
CA SER A 686 -5.29 -19.89 -36.64
C SER A 686 -4.68 -18.55 -37.08
N ASP A 687 -4.93 -17.50 -36.29
CA ASP A 687 -4.13 -16.29 -36.38
C ASP A 687 -2.71 -16.55 -35.84
N SER A 688 -1.70 -15.81 -36.30
CA SER A 688 -0.32 -16.03 -35.86
C SER A 688 -0.09 -15.52 -34.42
N TYR A 689 0.53 -16.35 -33.59
CA TYR A 689 1.13 -15.94 -32.32
C TYR A 689 2.47 -15.23 -32.58
N TYR A 690 2.61 -14.02 -32.03
CA TYR A 690 3.83 -13.22 -32.08
C TYR A 690 4.42 -13.15 -30.65
N PRO A 691 5.54 -13.85 -30.37
CA PRO A 691 6.24 -13.71 -29.10
C PRO A 691 6.83 -12.30 -28.97
N GLU A 692 6.69 -11.69 -27.79
CA GLU A 692 7.25 -10.36 -27.49
C GLU A 692 8.80 -10.37 -27.50
N THR A 693 9.40 -11.54 -27.22
CA THR A 693 10.84 -11.73 -27.14
C THR A 693 11.47 -11.94 -28.51
N THR A 694 12.38 -11.06 -28.90
CA THR A 694 13.32 -11.28 -30.02
C THR A 694 14.46 -12.20 -29.61
N VAL A 695 14.90 -13.10 -30.48
CA VAL A 695 15.98 -14.05 -30.22
C VAL A 695 17.24 -13.62 -30.94
N MET A 696 18.28 -13.26 -30.19
CA MET A 696 19.61 -12.96 -30.72
C MET A 696 20.44 -14.25 -30.83
N VAL A 697 21.05 -14.49 -31.99
CA VAL A 697 21.78 -15.72 -32.28
C VAL A 697 23.21 -15.62 -31.74
N LYS A 698 23.43 -16.24 -30.58
CA LYS A 698 24.72 -16.30 -29.88
C LYS A 698 24.98 -17.72 -29.41
N CYS A 699 26.24 -18.13 -29.40
CA CYS A 699 26.62 -19.44 -28.85
C CYS A 699 26.20 -19.55 -27.38
N ARG A 700 25.60 -20.68 -26.99
CA ARG A 700 25.11 -20.93 -25.62
C ARG A 700 26.21 -21.02 -24.56
N TYR A 701 27.44 -21.29 -24.99
CA TYR A 701 28.59 -21.53 -24.13
C TYR A 701 29.52 -20.30 -24.12
N GLY A 702 30.18 -20.05 -22.99
CA GLY A 702 31.13 -18.94 -22.83
C GLY A 702 32.38 -19.34 -22.04
N PRO A 703 33.33 -18.42 -21.82
CA PRO A 703 34.44 -18.64 -20.90
C PRO A 703 33.93 -18.80 -19.44
N PRO A 704 34.75 -19.33 -18.52
CA PRO A 704 34.36 -19.46 -17.12
C PRO A 704 34.17 -18.09 -16.44
N THR A 705 33.40 -18.05 -15.36
CA THR A 705 33.45 -16.92 -14.42
C THR A 705 34.80 -16.89 -13.69
N ALA A 706 35.17 -15.74 -13.10
CA ALA A 706 36.38 -15.65 -12.29
C ALA A 706 36.41 -16.69 -11.15
N PRO A 707 37.60 -17.17 -10.74
CA PRO A 707 37.75 -17.94 -9.50
C PRO A 707 37.16 -17.16 -8.31
N VAL A 708 36.58 -17.88 -7.35
CA VAL A 708 35.88 -17.24 -6.22
C VAL A 708 36.88 -16.78 -5.16
N GLY A 709 36.83 -15.49 -4.84
CA GLY A 709 37.71 -14.84 -3.87
C GLY A 709 37.27 -14.92 -2.40
N PRO A 710 38.03 -14.28 -1.49
CA PRO A 710 39.29 -13.58 -1.75
C PRO A 710 40.43 -14.56 -2.13
N LEU A 711 41.49 -14.04 -2.75
CA LEU A 711 42.70 -14.82 -3.00
C LEU A 711 43.49 -14.95 -1.70
N GLU A 712 43.51 -16.14 -1.10
CA GLU A 712 44.15 -16.39 0.19
C GLU A 712 45.67 -16.54 -0.02
N VAL A 713 46.48 -15.79 0.74
CA VAL A 713 47.96 -15.82 0.65
C VAL A 713 48.57 -16.19 2.00
N ASN A 714 49.20 -17.36 2.05
CA ASN A 714 49.68 -18.02 3.26
C ASN A 714 51.12 -18.56 3.05
N GLU A 715 51.71 -19.18 4.09
CA GLU A 715 53.01 -19.87 4.01
C GLU A 715 54.15 -19.01 3.39
N MET A 716 54.24 -17.76 3.82
CA MET A 716 55.22 -16.80 3.31
C MET A 716 56.61 -17.00 3.95
N THR A 717 57.62 -17.22 3.11
CA THR A 717 59.05 -17.17 3.48
C THR A 717 59.65 -15.82 3.05
N ASN A 718 60.98 -15.68 3.06
CA ASN A 718 61.68 -14.54 2.45
C ASN A 718 61.80 -14.64 0.90
N ALA A 719 61.47 -15.79 0.31
CA ALA A 719 61.70 -16.11 -1.11
C ALA A 719 60.51 -16.78 -1.83
N SER A 720 59.40 -17.06 -1.13
CA SER A 720 58.23 -17.73 -1.67
C SER A 720 56.96 -17.43 -0.86
N LEU A 721 55.80 -17.65 -1.48
CA LEU A 721 54.49 -17.57 -0.84
C LEU A 721 53.53 -18.57 -1.48
N ARG A 722 52.52 -19.02 -0.74
CA ARG A 722 51.46 -19.91 -1.25
C ARG A 722 50.16 -19.14 -1.46
N VAL A 723 49.58 -19.24 -2.65
CA VAL A 723 48.25 -18.72 -2.96
C VAL A 723 47.21 -19.85 -3.05
N ALA A 724 45.99 -19.57 -2.61
CA ALA A 724 44.85 -20.48 -2.62
C ALA A 724 43.57 -19.76 -3.07
N TRP A 725 42.75 -20.43 -3.88
CA TRP A 725 41.53 -19.88 -4.48
C TRP A 725 40.39 -20.92 -4.46
N LYS A 726 39.16 -20.48 -4.72
CA LYS A 726 38.00 -21.36 -4.90
C LYS A 726 37.62 -21.45 -6.39
N PRO A 727 37.02 -22.56 -6.84
CA PRO A 727 36.64 -22.71 -8.24
C PRO A 727 35.58 -21.68 -8.67
N PRO A 728 35.48 -21.36 -9.98
CA PRO A 728 34.44 -20.53 -10.55
C PRO A 728 33.02 -20.98 -10.18
N ILE A 729 32.09 -20.02 -10.04
CA ILE A 729 30.66 -20.29 -9.81
C ILE A 729 30.04 -20.96 -11.05
N SER A 730 30.51 -20.58 -12.24
CA SER A 730 30.14 -21.20 -13.51
C SER A 730 31.39 -21.45 -14.36
N ASN A 731 31.44 -22.63 -14.99
CA ASN A 731 32.45 -23.01 -15.97
C ASN A 731 32.09 -22.55 -17.41
N GLY A 732 31.07 -21.72 -17.59
CA GLY A 732 30.60 -21.28 -18.91
C GLY A 732 29.87 -22.36 -19.71
N GLY A 733 29.55 -23.50 -19.07
CA GLY A 733 28.87 -24.65 -19.67
C GLY A 733 29.79 -25.66 -20.36
N LEU A 734 31.12 -25.48 -20.29
CA LEU A 734 32.14 -26.41 -20.78
C LEU A 734 33.14 -26.73 -19.67
N GLU A 735 33.82 -27.88 -19.77
CA GLU A 735 34.77 -28.31 -18.74
C GLU A 735 35.98 -27.37 -18.61
N LEU A 736 36.46 -27.16 -17.37
CA LEU A 736 37.66 -26.39 -17.10
C LEU A 736 38.89 -27.18 -17.54
N ILE A 737 39.78 -26.54 -18.29
CA ILE A 737 41.01 -27.12 -18.80
C ILE A 737 42.16 -26.92 -17.79
N ASN A 738 42.26 -25.73 -17.19
CA ASN A 738 43.32 -25.38 -16.24
C ASN A 738 42.98 -24.11 -15.43
N TYR A 739 43.86 -23.78 -14.46
CA TYR A 739 44.02 -22.43 -13.92
C TYR A 739 45.38 -21.84 -14.32
N ILE A 740 45.42 -20.54 -14.56
CA ILE A 740 46.62 -19.77 -14.89
C ILE A 740 46.95 -18.84 -13.71
N ILE A 741 48.15 -18.94 -13.16
CA ILE A 741 48.64 -18.09 -12.06
C ILE A 741 49.63 -17.08 -12.66
N GLU A 742 49.42 -15.81 -12.38
CA GLU A 742 50.28 -14.72 -12.83
C GLU A 742 50.65 -13.79 -11.66
N ARG A 743 51.86 -13.21 -11.69
CA ARG A 743 52.28 -12.15 -10.77
C ARG A 743 52.69 -10.89 -11.54
N LYS A 744 52.74 -9.78 -10.82
CA LYS A 744 53.15 -8.47 -11.34
C LYS A 744 53.85 -7.69 -10.23
N LEU A 745 55.03 -7.15 -10.50
CA LEU A 745 55.69 -6.20 -9.60
C LEU A 745 54.88 -4.91 -9.54
N THR A 746 54.66 -4.33 -8.37
CA THR A 746 53.78 -3.13 -8.21
C THR A 746 54.22 -1.91 -9.03
N PHE A 747 55.52 -1.82 -9.36
CA PHE A 747 56.10 -0.74 -10.17
C PHE A 747 56.17 -1.07 -11.67
N GLU A 748 55.89 -2.30 -12.09
CA GLU A 748 55.80 -2.70 -13.50
C GLU A 748 54.33 -2.73 -13.94
N ASN A 749 54.05 -2.65 -15.24
CA ASN A 749 52.67 -2.78 -15.73
C ASN A 749 52.33 -4.16 -16.31
N THR A 750 53.32 -5.04 -16.46
CA THR A 750 53.21 -6.33 -17.16
C THR A 750 52.93 -7.46 -16.18
N TRP A 751 51.97 -8.32 -16.51
CA TRP A 751 51.74 -9.59 -15.82
C TRP A 751 52.67 -10.67 -16.37
N ILE A 752 53.29 -11.43 -15.48
CA ILE A 752 54.18 -12.55 -15.78
C ILE A 752 53.48 -13.83 -15.34
N ARG A 753 53.33 -14.78 -16.26
CA ARG A 753 52.78 -16.10 -15.96
C ARG A 753 53.79 -16.94 -15.18
N GLU A 754 53.39 -17.35 -13.98
CA GLU A 754 54.20 -18.19 -13.11
C GLU A 754 53.91 -19.68 -13.34
N ALA A 755 52.63 -20.05 -13.48
CA ALA A 755 52.23 -21.43 -13.68
C ALA A 755 50.91 -21.60 -14.43
N ILE A 756 50.72 -22.80 -14.97
CA ILE A 756 49.43 -23.35 -15.37
C ILE A 756 49.27 -24.64 -14.56
N VAL A 757 48.13 -24.80 -13.88
CA VAL A 757 47.84 -25.95 -13.01
C VAL A 757 46.54 -26.63 -13.41
N ASN A 758 46.41 -27.91 -13.05
CA ASN A 758 45.24 -28.73 -13.38
C ASN A 758 43.95 -28.15 -12.75
N PRO A 759 42.76 -28.43 -13.33
CA PRO A 759 41.49 -27.84 -12.88
C PRO A 759 41.00 -28.36 -11.51
N ASP A 760 41.62 -29.40 -10.96
CA ASP A 760 41.44 -29.90 -9.59
C ASP A 760 42.40 -29.24 -8.58
N GLN A 761 43.45 -28.56 -9.03
CA GLN A 761 44.42 -27.89 -8.18
C GLN A 761 43.97 -26.46 -7.84
N LEU A 762 43.69 -26.23 -6.56
CA LEU A 762 43.18 -24.94 -6.03
C LEU A 762 44.20 -24.13 -5.20
N THR A 763 45.46 -24.60 -5.12
CA THR A 763 46.54 -23.88 -4.44
C THR A 763 47.87 -24.02 -5.18
N TYR A 764 48.72 -22.99 -5.13
CA TYR A 764 50.03 -22.99 -5.77
C TYR A 764 51.05 -22.18 -4.95
N THR A 765 52.29 -22.66 -4.84
CA THR A 765 53.39 -21.95 -4.17
C THR A 765 54.26 -21.28 -5.23
N ILE A 766 54.33 -19.95 -5.21
CA ILE A 766 55.15 -19.15 -6.13
C ILE A 766 56.55 -19.04 -5.53
N PRO A 767 57.59 -19.60 -6.19
CA PRO A 767 58.98 -19.58 -5.71
C PRO A 767 59.76 -18.36 -6.24
N ASN A 768 61.02 -18.21 -5.80
CA ASN A 768 61.99 -17.27 -6.34
C ASN A 768 61.56 -15.79 -6.34
N LEU A 769 60.68 -15.43 -5.41
CA LEU A 769 60.29 -14.04 -5.17
C LEU A 769 61.38 -13.34 -4.34
N SER A 770 61.50 -12.02 -4.46
CA SER A 770 62.40 -11.22 -3.62
C SER A 770 61.61 -10.40 -2.59
N SER A 771 61.98 -10.52 -1.32
CA SER A 771 61.42 -9.75 -0.19
C SER A 771 61.67 -8.24 -0.24
N LYS A 772 62.44 -7.76 -1.24
CA LYS A 772 62.67 -6.34 -1.51
C LYS A 772 61.52 -5.67 -2.26
N TYR A 773 60.62 -6.44 -2.88
CA TYR A 773 59.55 -5.93 -3.72
C TYR A 773 58.17 -6.38 -3.26
N GLU A 774 57.15 -5.68 -3.76
CA GLU A 774 55.74 -6.01 -3.58
C GLU A 774 55.18 -6.59 -4.89
N TYR A 775 54.29 -7.57 -4.78
CA TYR A 775 53.71 -8.28 -5.91
C TYR A 775 52.18 -8.25 -5.84
N ASN A 776 51.54 -7.86 -6.93
CA ASN A 776 50.16 -8.26 -7.19
C ASN A 776 50.15 -9.66 -7.78
N ILE A 777 49.15 -10.47 -7.42
CA ILE A 777 49.03 -11.86 -7.87
C ILE A 777 47.60 -12.08 -8.35
N ARG A 778 47.42 -12.80 -9.44
CA ARG A 778 46.09 -13.15 -9.95
C ARG A 778 45.99 -14.58 -10.45
N VAL A 779 44.77 -15.11 -10.43
CA VAL A 779 44.42 -16.44 -10.94
C VAL A 779 43.27 -16.31 -11.94
N LEU A 780 43.39 -16.98 -13.09
CA LEU A 780 42.37 -17.09 -14.13
C LEU A 780 41.98 -18.55 -14.31
N ALA A 781 40.72 -18.83 -14.68
CA ALA A 781 40.24 -20.15 -15.06
C ALA A 781 40.07 -20.23 -16.59
N GLU A 782 40.45 -21.33 -17.22
CA GLU A 782 40.37 -21.50 -18.68
C GLU A 782 39.48 -22.67 -19.08
N ASN A 783 38.61 -22.49 -20.07
CA ASN A 783 37.89 -23.57 -20.76
C ASN A 783 38.13 -23.50 -22.28
N ALA A 784 37.50 -24.40 -23.05
CA ALA A 784 37.66 -24.48 -24.51
C ALA A 784 37.22 -23.23 -25.31
N LEU A 785 36.56 -22.25 -24.69
CA LEU A 785 36.15 -20.99 -25.30
C LEU A 785 36.92 -19.76 -24.78
N GLY A 786 37.73 -19.90 -23.74
CA GLY A 786 38.64 -18.84 -23.29
C GLY A 786 38.87 -18.79 -21.78
N GLN A 787 39.53 -17.71 -21.38
CA GLN A 787 39.90 -17.40 -20.00
C GLN A 787 38.83 -16.55 -19.32
N SER A 788 38.66 -16.76 -18.02
CA SER A 788 37.81 -15.94 -17.16
C SER A 788 38.38 -14.54 -16.92
N ASP A 789 37.56 -13.67 -16.35
CA ASP A 789 38.09 -12.53 -15.60
C ASP A 789 39.03 -13.00 -14.47
N PRO A 790 40.05 -12.21 -14.09
CA PRO A 790 41.02 -12.60 -13.07
C PRO A 790 40.50 -12.40 -11.63
N LEU A 791 40.81 -13.36 -10.76
CA LEU A 791 40.81 -13.15 -9.31
C LEU A 791 42.17 -12.58 -8.89
N GLU A 792 42.26 -11.29 -8.58
CA GLU A 792 43.48 -10.62 -8.11
C GLU A 792 43.55 -10.54 -6.57
N SER A 793 44.75 -10.45 -6.02
CA SER A 793 45.03 -10.19 -4.60
C SER A 793 44.51 -8.82 -4.17
N ASP A 794 43.72 -8.76 -3.08
CA ASP A 794 43.11 -7.51 -2.57
C ASP A 794 44.12 -6.38 -2.28
N TYR A 795 45.37 -6.73 -1.95
CA TYR A 795 46.49 -5.82 -1.71
C TYR A 795 47.79 -6.42 -2.26
N PRO A 796 48.80 -5.59 -2.60
CA PRO A 796 50.13 -6.09 -2.93
C PRO A 796 50.76 -6.88 -1.78
N VAL A 797 51.40 -8.01 -2.09
CA VAL A 797 52.03 -8.88 -1.10
C VAL A 797 53.52 -8.59 -0.97
N GLN A 798 54.01 -8.43 0.25
CA GLN A 798 55.43 -8.37 0.60
C GLN A 798 55.81 -9.57 1.47
N LEU A 799 56.95 -10.20 1.17
CA LEU A 799 57.47 -11.37 1.88
C LEU A 799 58.04 -11.02 3.26
N CYS A 800 58.12 -12.02 4.15
CA CYS A 800 58.58 -11.83 5.52
C CYS A 800 60.11 -11.54 5.59
N LYS A 801 60.54 -10.75 6.59
CA LYS A 801 61.93 -10.26 6.71
C LYS A 801 62.78 -10.94 7.78
N ASP A 802 62.17 -11.59 8.78
CA ASP A 802 62.86 -12.02 9.99
C ASP A 802 63.17 -13.53 9.95
N ALA A 803 64.27 -13.90 9.30
CA ALA A 803 64.85 -15.24 9.40
C ALA A 803 65.81 -15.35 10.61
N THR A 804 65.94 -16.54 11.17
CA THR A 804 66.84 -16.87 12.30
C THR A 804 67.94 -17.85 11.85
N PRO A 805 69.00 -18.08 12.65
CA PRO A 805 69.92 -19.19 12.41
C PRO A 805 69.21 -20.56 12.38
N PRO A 806 69.83 -21.60 11.79
CA PRO A 806 69.20 -22.93 11.68
C PRO A 806 69.07 -23.64 13.03
N GLY A 807 68.24 -24.70 13.05
CA GLY A 807 68.23 -25.64 14.17
C GLY A 807 69.54 -26.44 14.29
N ILE A 808 69.71 -27.12 15.42
CA ILE A 808 70.85 -28.02 15.68
C ILE A 808 70.81 -29.20 14.69
N PRO A 809 71.95 -29.68 14.15
CA PRO A 809 72.01 -30.93 13.40
C PRO A 809 71.46 -32.11 14.20
N THR A 810 70.74 -33.03 13.54
CA THR A 810 70.01 -34.11 14.23
C THR A 810 70.96 -35.24 14.64
N ALA A 811 70.81 -35.71 15.88
CA ALA A 811 71.57 -36.81 16.47
C ALA A 811 71.14 -38.20 15.93
N PRO A 812 71.99 -39.25 15.99
CA PRO A 812 73.34 -39.28 16.57
C PRO A 812 74.42 -38.68 15.67
N LEU A 813 75.50 -38.18 16.29
CA LEU A 813 76.76 -37.88 15.60
C LEU A 813 77.62 -39.15 15.61
N GLU A 814 77.61 -39.90 14.51
CA GLU A 814 78.38 -41.13 14.40
C GLU A 814 79.86 -40.83 14.10
N MET A 815 80.77 -41.58 14.74
CA MET A 815 82.21 -41.39 14.59
C MET A 815 82.93 -42.75 14.56
N ARG A 816 83.87 -42.93 13.62
CA ARG A 816 84.72 -44.13 13.56
C ARG A 816 86.15 -43.82 13.08
N SER A 817 87.15 -44.43 13.72
CA SER A 817 88.55 -44.35 13.28
C SER A 817 88.71 -45.11 11.95
N VAL A 818 89.27 -44.47 10.94
CA VAL A 818 89.48 -45.04 9.59
C VAL A 818 90.96 -45.16 9.20
N SER A 819 91.85 -44.49 9.94
CA SER A 819 93.30 -44.75 9.91
C SER A 819 93.91 -44.39 11.28
N PRO A 820 95.19 -44.70 11.53
CA PRO A 820 95.94 -44.23 12.70
C PRO A 820 95.92 -42.71 12.93
N SER A 821 95.55 -41.92 11.92
CA SER A 821 95.51 -40.45 11.98
C SER A 821 94.20 -39.83 11.47
N ALA A 822 93.16 -40.62 11.22
CA ALA A 822 91.91 -40.12 10.64
C ALA A 822 90.65 -40.75 11.22
N ILE A 823 89.61 -39.92 11.38
CA ILE A 823 88.26 -40.29 11.80
C ILE A 823 87.28 -39.94 10.67
N MET A 824 86.29 -40.79 10.44
CA MET A 824 85.11 -40.47 9.64
C MET A 824 83.93 -40.16 10.55
N ILE A 825 83.19 -39.10 10.24
CA ILE A 825 82.01 -38.65 10.98
C ILE A 825 80.79 -38.52 10.07
N GLU A 826 79.59 -38.66 10.63
CA GLU A 826 78.31 -38.58 9.91
C GLU A 826 77.22 -37.99 10.82
N TRP A 827 76.36 -37.11 10.30
CA TRP A 827 75.36 -36.34 11.06
C TRP A 827 74.05 -36.11 10.29
N GLY A 828 72.93 -35.96 11.01
CA GLY A 828 71.64 -35.62 10.41
C GLY A 828 71.48 -34.11 10.14
N LYS A 829 70.70 -33.75 9.12
CA LYS A 829 70.31 -32.34 8.91
C LYS A 829 69.44 -31.80 10.06
N PRO A 830 69.41 -30.48 10.32
CA PRO A 830 68.45 -29.88 11.25
C PRO A 830 66.99 -30.12 10.86
N GLU A 831 66.09 -30.08 11.85
CA GLU A 831 64.64 -30.15 11.64
C GLU A 831 64.08 -28.92 10.91
N HIS A 832 64.69 -27.74 11.12
CA HIS A 832 64.30 -26.46 10.52
C HIS A 832 65.53 -25.62 10.17
N ASP A 833 65.43 -24.86 9.08
CA ASP A 833 66.50 -23.99 8.57
C ASP A 833 66.45 -22.56 9.12
N GLY A 834 65.45 -22.22 9.94
CA GLY A 834 65.27 -20.88 10.50
C GLY A 834 64.61 -19.87 9.54
N GLY A 835 64.04 -20.33 8.43
CA GLY A 835 63.39 -19.45 7.44
C GLY A 835 64.37 -18.80 6.43
N SER A 836 65.64 -19.24 6.45
CA SER A 836 66.64 -18.98 5.41
C SER A 836 67.36 -20.29 5.10
N PRO A 837 67.58 -20.65 3.82
CA PRO A 837 68.14 -21.95 3.45
C PRO A 837 69.52 -22.18 4.07
N ILE A 838 69.77 -23.42 4.52
CA ILE A 838 71.09 -23.86 5.00
C ILE A 838 72.08 -23.80 3.82
N THR A 839 73.21 -23.14 4.05
CA THR A 839 74.32 -22.95 3.12
C THR A 839 75.46 -23.96 3.35
N GLY A 840 75.65 -24.44 4.58
CA GLY A 840 76.71 -25.40 4.89
C GLY A 840 76.72 -25.92 6.32
N TYR A 841 77.72 -26.75 6.63
CA TYR A 841 78.02 -27.25 7.97
C TYR A 841 79.45 -26.91 8.37
N VAL A 842 79.64 -26.47 9.60
CA VAL A 842 80.95 -26.19 10.21
C VAL A 842 81.28 -27.26 11.25
N ILE A 843 82.44 -27.88 11.11
CA ILE A 843 82.90 -28.99 11.96
C ILE A 843 84.09 -28.53 12.79
N ALA A 844 84.07 -28.82 14.09
CA ALA A 844 85.19 -28.56 15.00
C ALA A 844 85.55 -29.79 15.84
N ALA A 845 86.82 -29.89 16.22
CA ALA A 845 87.36 -30.97 17.04
C ALA A 845 88.14 -30.41 18.24
N LYS A 846 88.26 -31.21 19.31
CA LYS A 846 89.21 -30.98 20.41
C LYS A 846 89.78 -32.28 20.94
N ASP A 847 91.05 -32.27 21.32
CA ASP A 847 91.64 -33.33 22.17
C ASP A 847 90.81 -33.38 23.46
N ALA A 848 90.34 -34.56 23.87
CA ALA A 848 89.43 -34.72 25.00
C ALA A 848 90.03 -34.27 26.34
N ARG A 849 91.36 -34.10 26.41
CA ARG A 849 92.08 -33.56 27.58
C ARG A 849 92.22 -32.04 27.55
N ARG A 850 91.74 -31.37 26.49
CA ARG A 850 91.81 -29.92 26.27
C ARG A 850 90.40 -29.33 26.15
N THR A 851 90.28 -28.05 26.48
CA THR A 851 89.00 -27.32 26.44
C THR A 851 88.76 -26.58 25.12
N MET A 852 89.83 -26.24 24.39
CA MET A 852 89.76 -25.47 23.14
C MET A 852 89.22 -26.30 21.98
N TRP A 853 88.08 -25.89 21.42
CA TRP A 853 87.58 -26.35 20.13
C TRP A 853 88.32 -25.65 18.98
N ILE A 854 88.72 -26.41 17.96
CA ILE A 854 89.39 -25.88 16.76
C ILE A 854 88.57 -26.35 15.55
N GLN A 855 88.24 -25.44 14.64
CA GLN A 855 87.52 -25.77 13.41
C GLN A 855 88.41 -26.66 12.53
N VAL A 856 87.87 -27.79 12.08
CA VAL A 856 88.56 -28.79 11.26
C VAL A 856 87.95 -28.93 9.86
N GLY A 857 86.80 -28.31 9.63
CA GLY A 857 86.14 -28.32 8.33
C GLY A 857 85.00 -27.33 8.19
N LYS A 858 84.67 -27.04 6.94
CA LYS A 858 83.38 -26.50 6.49
C LYS A 858 83.01 -27.20 5.19
N VAL A 859 81.75 -27.59 5.03
CA VAL A 859 81.23 -28.31 3.85
C VAL A 859 79.88 -27.73 3.43
N ASP A 860 79.48 -27.94 2.17
CA ASP A 860 78.20 -27.45 1.64
C ASP A 860 76.99 -28.16 2.26
N ALA A 861 75.82 -27.54 2.17
CA ALA A 861 74.58 -28.00 2.84
C ALA A 861 74.08 -29.40 2.43
N THR A 862 74.58 -29.97 1.33
CA THR A 862 74.25 -31.34 0.88
C THR A 862 75.13 -32.41 1.54
N VAL A 863 76.25 -32.02 2.16
CA VAL A 863 77.26 -32.94 2.71
C VAL A 863 76.96 -33.23 4.18
N HIS A 864 76.76 -34.51 4.48
CA HIS A 864 76.36 -35.00 5.81
C HIS A 864 77.36 -35.99 6.44
N ARG A 865 78.45 -36.31 5.72
CA ARG A 865 79.54 -37.18 6.17
C ARG A 865 80.89 -36.65 5.70
N LEU A 866 81.92 -36.81 6.53
CA LEU A 866 83.24 -36.23 6.29
C LEU A 866 84.36 -37.08 6.91
N GLN A 867 85.50 -37.21 6.23
CA GLN A 867 86.74 -37.74 6.81
C GLN A 867 87.67 -36.61 7.26
N ILE A 868 88.13 -36.65 8.50
CA ILE A 868 89.03 -35.66 9.08
C ILE A 868 90.35 -36.37 9.41
N LYS A 869 91.47 -35.79 8.95
CA LYS A 869 92.84 -36.33 9.00
C LYS A 869 93.71 -35.56 10.01
N ASP A 870 94.96 -35.99 10.15
CA ASP A 870 96.02 -35.41 11.00
C ASP A 870 95.76 -35.44 12.52
N PHE A 871 94.92 -36.37 12.98
CA PHE A 871 94.86 -36.70 14.39
C PHE A 871 96.09 -37.54 14.82
N GLN A 872 96.43 -37.47 16.10
CA GLN A 872 97.46 -38.33 16.69
C GLN A 872 96.88 -39.67 17.16
N GLU A 873 97.54 -40.78 16.77
CA GLU A 873 97.18 -42.13 17.19
C GLU A 873 97.19 -42.29 18.72
N ASN A 874 96.29 -43.13 19.23
CA ASN A 874 96.04 -43.42 20.65
C ASN A 874 95.63 -42.19 21.49
N ARG A 875 95.14 -41.12 20.86
CA ARG A 875 94.48 -40.00 21.54
C ARG A 875 92.99 -39.97 21.31
N SER A 876 92.26 -39.50 22.32
CA SER A 876 90.80 -39.33 22.30
C SER A 876 90.42 -37.90 21.95
N TYR A 877 89.45 -37.73 21.04
CA TYR A 877 88.95 -36.42 20.60
C TYR A 877 87.43 -36.35 20.73
N LYS A 878 86.90 -35.16 21.02
CA LYS A 878 85.49 -34.85 20.82
C LYS A 878 85.32 -34.06 19.52
N ILE A 879 84.20 -34.28 18.84
CA ILE A 879 83.82 -33.61 17.60
C ILE A 879 82.50 -32.87 17.81
N ARG A 880 82.27 -31.77 17.07
CA ARG A 880 80.97 -31.13 16.97
C ARG A 880 80.68 -30.58 15.58
N VAL A 881 79.40 -30.52 15.23
CA VAL A 881 78.90 -30.01 13.96
C VAL A 881 77.84 -28.94 14.20
N MET A 882 77.89 -27.85 13.44
CA MET A 882 76.90 -26.75 13.44
C MET A 882 76.41 -26.52 12.00
N ALA A 883 75.13 -26.23 11.80
CA ALA A 883 74.57 -25.83 10.50
C ALA A 883 74.66 -24.31 10.32
N GLU A 884 74.77 -23.83 9.08
CA GLU A 884 74.98 -22.41 8.76
C GLU A 884 73.99 -21.93 7.68
N ASN A 885 73.24 -20.86 7.94
CA ASN A 885 72.49 -20.12 6.91
C ASN A 885 72.99 -18.67 6.80
N GLU A 886 72.36 -17.85 5.96
CA GLU A 886 72.74 -16.44 5.77
C GLU A 886 72.65 -15.57 7.04
N ILE A 887 71.96 -16.03 8.09
CA ILE A 887 71.80 -15.33 9.37
C ILE A 887 72.88 -15.77 10.39
N GLY A 888 73.29 -17.03 10.38
CA GLY A 888 74.38 -17.50 11.23
C GLY A 888 74.47 -19.01 11.42
N LEU A 889 75.28 -19.40 12.42
CA LEU A 889 75.47 -20.78 12.85
C LEU A 889 74.40 -21.21 13.88
N SER A 890 73.98 -22.47 13.79
CA SER A 890 73.17 -23.14 14.80
C SER A 890 73.97 -23.46 16.06
N ASP A 891 73.27 -23.80 17.14
CA ASP A 891 73.89 -24.48 18.29
C ASP A 891 74.52 -25.83 17.85
N PRO A 892 75.62 -26.27 18.53
CA PRO A 892 76.40 -27.41 18.08
C PRO A 892 75.85 -28.77 18.52
N LEU A 893 75.76 -29.72 17.58
CA LEU A 893 75.68 -31.15 17.88
C LEU A 893 77.08 -31.63 18.30
N GLU A 894 77.36 -31.72 19.60
CA GLU A 894 78.63 -32.24 20.15
C GLU A 894 78.56 -33.76 20.43
N SER A 895 79.68 -34.48 20.23
CA SER A 895 79.79 -35.91 20.54
C SER A 895 79.70 -36.19 22.04
N GLU A 896 78.76 -37.06 22.45
CA GLU A 896 78.55 -37.47 23.85
C GLU A 896 79.82 -38.05 24.49
N GLU A 897 80.46 -39.02 23.83
CA GLU A 897 81.72 -39.64 24.28
C GLU A 897 82.88 -39.34 23.31
N PRO A 898 84.14 -39.23 23.79
CA PRO A 898 85.28 -38.95 22.93
C PRO A 898 85.76 -40.22 22.21
N ILE A 899 86.00 -40.11 20.90
CA ILE A 899 86.54 -41.21 20.09
C ILE A 899 88.07 -41.28 20.20
N THR A 900 88.60 -42.46 20.51
CA THR A 900 90.06 -42.70 20.48
C THR A 900 90.51 -43.13 19.09
N VAL A 901 91.40 -42.34 18.50
CA VAL A 901 92.01 -42.62 17.19
C VAL A 901 92.94 -43.80 17.37
N ILE A 902 92.68 -44.90 16.65
CA ILE A 902 93.47 -46.13 16.71
C ILE A 902 93.61 -46.68 15.30
N ARG A 903 94.70 -47.41 15.01
CA ARG A 903 94.80 -48.23 13.80
C ARG A 903 93.62 -49.20 13.72
N PRO A 904 92.79 -49.15 12.66
CA PRO A 904 91.72 -50.12 12.47
C PRO A 904 92.28 -51.54 12.30
N PRO A 905 91.59 -52.59 12.78
CA PRO A 905 92.02 -53.97 12.54
C PRO A 905 92.15 -54.28 11.05
N GLY A 906 93.33 -54.73 10.61
CA GLY A 906 93.63 -55.06 9.21
C GLY A 906 94.21 -53.93 8.35
N PHE A 907 94.59 -52.79 8.94
CA PHE A 907 95.20 -51.67 8.21
C PHE A 907 96.71 -51.86 7.95
N GLU A 908 97.06 -52.22 6.71
CA GLU A 908 98.43 -52.26 6.18
C GLU A 908 98.83 -50.91 5.53
N GLU A 909 100.08 -50.48 5.70
CA GLU A 909 100.63 -49.27 5.05
C GLU A 909 101.25 -49.61 3.69
N GLN A 910 100.89 -48.85 2.65
CA GLN A 910 101.48 -48.96 1.31
C GLN A 910 102.14 -47.64 0.88
N GLU A 911 103.40 -47.71 0.45
CA GLU A 911 104.11 -46.61 -0.21
C GLU A 911 103.89 -46.66 -1.75
N ALA A 912 103.74 -45.47 -2.34
CA ALA A 912 103.92 -45.13 -3.77
C ALA A 912 103.15 -45.93 -4.86
N GLU A 913 102.18 -45.23 -5.46
CA GLU A 913 101.64 -45.37 -6.83
C GLU A 913 101.11 -46.73 -7.33
N ARG A 914 99.78 -46.79 -7.57
CA ARG A 914 99.20 -47.39 -8.79
C ARG A 914 97.82 -46.83 -9.14
N GLU A 915 97.49 -46.93 -10.42
CA GLU A 915 96.35 -46.29 -11.09
C GLU A 915 95.01 -47.04 -10.91
N HIS A 916 93.91 -46.30 -11.09
CA HIS A 916 92.51 -46.76 -11.20
C HIS A 916 91.95 -47.44 -9.92
N LEU A 917 90.76 -47.13 -9.44
CA LEU A 917 89.50 -46.92 -10.16
C LEU A 917 88.48 -46.17 -9.26
N GLU A 918 87.49 -45.51 -9.87
CA GLU A 918 86.17 -45.14 -9.34
C GLU A 918 85.99 -44.48 -7.95
N ARG A 919 85.40 -43.27 -8.00
CA ARG A 919 84.45 -42.66 -7.05
C ARG A 919 84.38 -43.28 -5.64
N ASP A 920 84.95 -42.56 -4.67
CA ASP A 920 84.39 -42.51 -3.33
C ASP A 920 84.10 -41.03 -3.01
N ASP A 921 82.83 -40.69 -2.79
CA ASP A 921 82.35 -39.32 -2.53
C ASP A 921 82.63 -38.91 -1.06
N THR A 922 83.84 -39.18 -0.57
CA THR A 922 84.30 -38.89 0.79
C THR A 922 85.25 -37.70 0.79
N LEU A 923 84.69 -36.51 1.02
CA LEU A 923 85.45 -35.30 1.30
C LEU A 923 86.42 -35.54 2.47
N SER A 924 87.66 -35.06 2.33
CA SER A 924 88.68 -35.24 3.36
C SER A 924 89.44 -33.95 3.66
N LEU A 925 89.59 -33.63 4.96
CA LEU A 925 90.18 -32.37 5.45
C LEU A 925 91.32 -32.62 6.45
N SER A 926 92.34 -31.75 6.40
CA SER A 926 93.60 -31.83 7.14
C SER A 926 93.72 -30.76 8.24
N PHE A 927 94.35 -31.08 9.37
CA PHE A 927 94.41 -30.22 10.56
C PHE A 927 95.75 -29.47 10.67
N THR A 928 95.76 -28.16 10.41
CA THR A 928 96.94 -27.30 10.57
C THR A 928 96.72 -26.21 11.61
N THR A 929 97.66 -26.07 12.55
CA THR A 929 97.51 -25.18 13.74
C THR A 929 98.41 -23.93 13.68
N SER A 930 97.96 -22.89 12.98
CA SER A 930 98.50 -21.51 13.04
C SER A 930 97.54 -20.54 12.31
N GLU A 931 97.04 -19.42 12.87
CA GLU A 931 97.05 -18.88 14.24
C GLU A 931 95.71 -18.17 14.51
N THR A 932 95.18 -18.28 15.74
CA THR A 932 93.88 -17.73 16.15
C THR A 932 94.03 -16.51 17.06
N THR A 933 93.75 -15.31 16.54
CA THR A 933 93.34 -14.04 17.23
C THR A 933 93.27 -12.97 16.13
N SER A 934 92.27 -12.09 15.97
CA SER A 934 91.54 -11.32 16.98
C SER A 934 90.22 -10.78 16.39
N TRP A 935 89.09 -11.44 16.67
CA TRP A 935 87.75 -11.05 16.20
C TRP A 935 86.88 -10.40 17.29
N MET A 936 87.51 -9.78 18.30
CA MET A 936 86.86 -9.50 19.60
C MET A 936 86.61 -8.01 19.89
N ARG A 937 86.12 -7.20 18.92
CA ARG A 937 85.88 -5.76 19.18
C ARG A 937 84.64 -5.04 18.65
N GLU A 938 83.98 -5.43 17.56
CA GLU A 938 82.97 -4.55 16.94
C GLU A 938 81.60 -5.23 16.77
N ALA A 939 80.95 -5.46 17.90
CA ALA A 939 79.50 -5.62 17.99
C ALA A 939 78.93 -4.48 18.86
N ASN A 940 78.61 -3.35 18.22
CA ASN A 940 77.68 -2.38 18.79
C ASN A 940 77.06 -1.47 17.71
N VAL A 941 75.77 -1.68 17.47
CA VAL A 941 74.77 -0.62 17.28
C VAL A 941 74.77 0.08 15.91
N GLU A 942 74.21 -0.65 14.94
CA GLU A 942 72.95 -0.27 14.25
C GLU A 942 72.04 0.72 15.01
N ALA A 943 71.15 1.51 14.40
CA ALA A 943 70.84 1.79 13.01
C ALA A 943 70.04 3.10 12.93
N ARG A 944 69.83 3.62 11.72
CA ARG A 944 68.96 4.77 11.44
C ARG A 944 67.48 4.39 11.51
N VAL A 945 66.63 5.39 11.79
CA VAL A 945 65.24 5.43 11.32
C VAL A 945 64.97 6.80 10.69
N GLU A 946 64.49 6.79 9.46
CA GLU A 946 63.67 7.83 8.80
C GLU A 946 62.87 7.06 7.72
N SER A 947 61.60 6.73 7.96
CA SER A 947 60.40 7.55 7.69
C SER A 947 60.03 7.64 6.20
N TYR A 948 58.74 7.55 5.85
CA TYR A 948 58.02 8.64 5.16
C TYR A 948 56.50 8.39 5.02
N THR A 949 55.80 9.45 4.60
CA THR A 949 54.34 9.69 4.64
C THR A 949 53.79 10.06 3.25
N VAL A 950 52.50 10.02 2.85
CA VAL A 950 51.13 9.59 3.29
C VAL A 950 50.20 10.00 2.11
N HIS A 951 48.97 9.47 1.95
CA HIS A 951 47.72 10.25 1.63
C HIS A 951 46.56 9.43 0.99
N SER A 952 45.38 9.46 1.61
CA SER A 952 44.16 10.09 1.02
C SER A 952 43.04 10.17 2.08
N LEU A 953 42.15 11.17 1.98
CA LEU A 953 41.08 11.43 2.95
C LEU A 953 39.93 12.21 2.30
N LEU A 954 38.68 11.72 2.39
CA LEU A 954 37.50 12.49 2.85
C LEU A 954 36.17 11.72 2.71
N LYS A 955 35.74 11.05 3.80
CA LYS A 955 34.38 11.15 4.36
C LYS A 955 34.39 10.53 5.76
N ARG A 956 34.52 11.39 6.77
CA ARG A 956 34.86 11.04 8.16
C ARG A 956 33.91 11.79 9.10
N LYS A 957 32.79 11.19 9.51
CA LYS A 957 31.92 11.79 10.54
C LYS A 957 30.94 10.85 11.28
N GLU A 958 31.34 9.61 11.59
CA GLU A 958 30.52 8.73 12.45
C GLU A 958 31.28 7.75 13.37
N TYR A 959 32.60 7.90 13.52
CA TYR A 959 33.43 6.92 14.27
C TYR A 959 34.52 7.54 15.15
N PHE A 960 34.25 8.69 15.78
CA PHE A 960 35.25 9.43 16.57
C PHE A 960 34.73 9.93 17.94
N PHE A 961 33.90 9.15 18.63
CA PHE A 961 33.49 9.43 20.01
C PHE A 961 33.42 8.21 20.96
N SER A 962 34.05 7.08 20.61
CA SER A 962 34.20 5.90 21.50
C SER A 962 35.62 5.73 22.08
N LEU A 963 36.50 6.72 21.87
CA LEU A 963 37.91 6.67 22.30
C LEU A 963 38.32 7.89 23.16
N TRP A 964 37.36 8.43 23.90
CA TRP A 964 37.53 9.57 24.83
C TRP A 964 37.47 9.14 26.31
N VAL A 965 37.73 7.86 26.62
CA VAL A 965 37.61 7.29 27.99
C VAL A 965 38.95 6.86 28.60
N ASN A 966 40.07 6.99 27.86
CA ASN A 966 41.43 6.68 28.37
C ASN A 966 42.42 7.87 28.27
N ALA A 967 41.92 9.10 28.28
CA ALA A 967 42.73 10.32 28.44
C ALA A 967 42.62 10.97 29.84
N ASP A 968 41.79 10.40 30.72
CA ASP A 968 41.50 10.86 32.10
C ASP A 968 42.62 10.52 33.11
N LYS A 969 43.85 10.26 32.65
CA LYS A 969 44.98 9.86 33.52
C LYS A 969 46.37 10.38 33.14
N LEU A 970 46.49 11.26 32.15
CA LEU A 970 47.76 11.94 31.83
C LEU A 970 47.65 13.46 31.61
N PHE A 971 46.45 14.03 31.79
CA PHE A 971 46.27 15.46 32.04
C PHE A 971 45.33 15.71 33.25
N LYS A 972 45.74 15.11 34.38
CA LYS A 972 45.09 15.04 35.71
C LYS A 972 43.95 14.03 35.85
#